data_AF-A0A913ZN36-F1
#
_entry.id   AF-A0A913ZN36-F1
#
_cell.length_a   1.000
_cell.length_b   1.000
_cell.length_c   1.000
_cell.angle_alpha   90.00
_cell.angle_beta   90.00
_cell.angle_gamma   90.00
#
_symmetry.space_group_name_H-M   'P 1'
#
loop_
_entity.id
_entity.type
_entity.pdbx_description
1 polymer ?
#
loop_
_entity_poly.entity_id
_entity_poly.type
_entity_poly.pdbx_seq_one_letter_code
_entity_poly.pdbx_strand_id
1 'polypeptide(L)'
;MTIPRMELTAATIAVRLGKVLTQELDCDIHGTYYWTDSMTVLRYLANESCRFQTFVANRIAIIRDASCLQQWKYVNTKFNPADCATRGQSVKRFLQCSMWFEGPGFLSQPETEWPQQDAEITKLPDNDVEVKKTVLMTAETPISPVDRLLEHYSDWTRLKRAVAWILVVMKHLQERVAASKKFIQEPAKQEFEPLEPNALHRSQKLESEQSRVKQTLSLGARESLNHTRLTTENLEAAERVLVYHVQQKHWKDEIKLLNKTEGKPSSAVKKSSSLRKLDPKLVDGLLRVGGRIGRADLDFESKHQVLMPRDSPVSRLILQHIHKSVGHLGKNSILAELRRHYWIIGAPSIIKGIVSRCVTCRRYQAPAEQQKMASLPRERLALNEPPFSKVGMDYFGPFEVKRGRSMVKRYGVIFTCLTSRAVHLELAHSLDTDSCINAIRRFSARRGSVKSILSDNGTNLVGAEREMREQMRTWNQQKIHDNLLQKGISWQFNPPAGSHFGGIWERLIRSVRKILYSLMREQNVHLSDEALQTLLCEVEAIMNGRPLTECPNSPNDLDVLTPNHLLLQRSGESLPPGLFDKHDKYPVKQWRQVQYFADLFWNRWSKEYLPMLQERQKWTHPKRNVTVGDIVLVVDSSPRNSWALGRVLEVVKDKNGFVRSVKLKTKTSTLVRPVTKLCLLVEGSVE
;
A
#
# COMPACT_ATOMS: atom_id res chain seq x y z
N MET A 1 7.61 9.25 35.17
CA MET A 1 7.25 7.91 35.69
C MET A 1 6.13 8.07 36.69
N THR A 2 5.24 7.09 36.84
CA THR A 2 4.21 7.07 37.91
C THR A 2 4.85 6.70 39.24
N ILE A 3 4.24 7.11 40.37
CA ILE A 3 4.75 6.82 41.72
C ILE A 3 4.97 5.31 41.94
N PRO A 4 4.01 4.40 41.61
CA PRO A 4 4.23 2.96 41.77
C PRO A 4 5.40 2.40 40.96
N ARG A 5 5.65 2.96 39.77
CA ARG A 5 6.78 2.56 38.92
C ARG A 5 8.12 3.00 39.50
N MET A 6 8.18 4.17 40.14
CA MET A 6 9.38 4.65 40.82
C MET A 6 9.68 3.77 42.04
N GLU A 7 8.67 3.46 42.85
CA GLU A 7 8.80 2.60 44.03
C GLU A 7 9.25 1.17 43.66
N LEU A 8 8.66 0.57 42.61
CA LEU A 8 9.11 -0.72 42.07
C LEU A 8 10.54 -0.69 41.52
N THR A 9 10.95 0.45 40.97
CA THR A 9 12.32 0.62 40.47
C THR A 9 13.31 0.64 41.64
N ALA A 10 12.97 1.35 42.73
CA ALA A 10 13.76 1.33 43.96
C ALA A 10 13.86 -0.09 44.54
N ALA A 11 12.75 -0.83 44.58
CA ALA A 11 12.74 -2.24 45.00
C ALA A 11 13.63 -3.12 44.11
N THR A 12 13.61 -2.91 42.80
CA THR A 12 14.48 -3.63 41.85
C THR A 12 15.96 -3.33 42.07
N ILE A 13 16.30 -2.09 42.41
CA ILE A 13 17.68 -1.70 42.74
C ILE A 13 18.10 -2.36 44.05
N ALA A 14 17.23 -2.38 45.07
CA ALA A 14 17.52 -2.98 46.37
C ALA A 14 17.91 -4.46 46.26
N VAL A 15 17.17 -5.28 45.49
CA VAL A 15 17.51 -6.70 45.32
C VAL A 15 18.78 -6.93 44.52
N ARG A 16 19.08 -6.06 43.54
CA ARG A 16 20.34 -6.13 42.79
C ARG A 16 21.52 -5.80 43.69
N LEU A 17 21.39 -4.76 44.52
CA LEU A 17 22.41 -4.39 45.48
C LEU A 17 22.59 -5.49 46.54
N GLY A 18 21.51 -6.05 47.07
CA GLY A 18 21.56 -7.17 48.02
C GLY A 18 22.30 -8.37 47.43
N LYS A 19 22.04 -8.70 46.15
CA LYS A 19 22.77 -9.76 45.45
C LYS A 19 24.28 -9.47 45.35
N VAL A 20 24.65 -8.24 44.99
CA VAL A 20 26.06 -7.82 44.93
C VAL A 20 26.71 -7.90 46.31
N LEU A 21 26.07 -7.36 47.35
CA LEU A 21 26.61 -7.38 48.71
C LEU A 21 26.79 -8.82 49.23
N THR A 22 25.85 -9.72 48.93
CA THR A 22 25.97 -11.14 49.32
C THR A 22 27.10 -11.86 48.58
N GLN A 23 27.46 -11.40 47.38
CA GLN A 23 28.56 -11.98 46.59
C GLN A 23 29.93 -11.44 46.98
N GLU A 24 30.01 -10.18 47.41
CA GLU A 24 31.27 -9.45 47.58
C GLU A 24 31.69 -9.29 49.05
N LEU A 25 30.80 -9.55 50.02
CA LEU A 25 31.15 -9.47 51.44
C LEU A 25 31.68 -10.83 51.95
N ASP A 26 32.92 -10.83 52.46
CA ASP A 26 33.55 -11.98 53.12
C ASP A 26 33.05 -12.15 54.57
N CYS A 27 31.73 -12.17 54.78
CA CYS A 27 31.14 -12.48 56.09
C CYS A 27 29.86 -13.32 55.96
N ASP A 28 29.58 -14.13 56.99
CA ASP A 28 28.42 -15.02 57.01
C ASP A 28 27.12 -14.23 57.26
N ILE A 29 26.42 -13.92 56.17
CA ILE A 29 25.09 -13.29 56.21
C ILE A 29 24.04 -14.35 56.51
N HIS A 30 23.50 -14.33 57.72
CA HIS A 30 22.49 -15.30 58.19
C HIS A 30 21.11 -15.11 57.52
N GLY A 31 20.81 -13.90 57.04
CA GLY A 31 19.56 -13.61 56.35
C GLY A 31 19.53 -12.20 55.74
N THR A 32 18.79 -12.05 54.64
CA THR A 32 18.63 -10.77 53.93
C THR A 32 17.15 -10.40 53.87
N TYR A 33 16.83 -9.21 54.39
CA TYR A 33 15.47 -8.67 54.42
C TYR A 33 15.41 -7.31 53.72
N TYR A 34 14.33 -7.08 52.96
CA TYR A 34 14.09 -5.87 52.20
C TYR A 34 12.89 -5.12 52.78
N TRP A 35 13.12 -3.89 53.23
CA TRP A 35 12.09 -3.05 53.84
C TRP A 35 11.63 -1.96 52.88
N THR A 36 10.31 -1.82 52.72
CA THR A 36 9.69 -0.81 51.85
C THR A 36 8.52 -0.14 52.57
N ASP A 37 8.38 1.17 52.39
CA ASP A 37 7.22 1.94 52.87
C ASP A 37 6.09 2.04 51.83
N SER A 38 6.30 1.46 50.64
CA SER A 38 5.25 1.32 49.64
C SER A 38 4.45 0.03 49.85
N MET A 39 3.22 0.19 50.35
CA MET A 39 2.23 -0.89 50.35
C MET A 39 1.88 -1.35 48.93
N THR A 40 1.98 -0.47 47.94
CA THR A 40 1.72 -0.79 46.53
C THR A 40 2.71 -1.81 45.99
N VAL A 41 4.01 -1.65 46.30
CA VAL A 41 5.05 -2.63 45.94
C VAL A 41 4.77 -3.99 46.58
N LEU A 42 4.46 -4.01 47.88
CA LEU A 42 4.15 -5.27 48.58
C LEU A 42 2.91 -5.97 47.99
N ARG A 43 1.85 -5.21 47.68
CA ARG A 43 0.65 -5.73 47.02
C ARG A 43 0.96 -6.32 45.65
N TYR A 44 1.78 -5.64 44.85
CA TYR A 44 2.21 -6.15 43.55
C TYR A 44 3.05 -7.42 43.66
N LEU A 45 3.96 -7.50 44.63
CA LEU A 45 4.78 -8.68 44.88
C LEU A 45 3.98 -9.86 45.44
N ALA A 46 2.93 -9.60 46.22
CA ALA A 46 2.04 -10.63 46.79
C ALA A 46 0.97 -11.14 45.80
N ASN A 47 0.73 -10.41 44.70
CA ASN A 47 -0.34 -10.75 43.78
C ASN A 47 0.13 -11.69 42.66
N GLU A 48 -0.45 -12.89 42.60
CA GLU A 48 -0.16 -13.91 41.57
C GLU A 48 -1.22 -13.97 40.46
N SER A 49 -2.40 -13.35 40.67
CA SER A 49 -3.58 -13.52 39.83
C SER A 49 -3.84 -12.37 38.84
N CYS A 50 -3.26 -11.18 39.07
CA CYS A 50 -3.49 -9.99 38.26
C CYS A 50 -2.44 -9.81 37.15
N ARG A 51 -2.89 -9.34 35.98
CA ARG A 51 -2.01 -9.01 34.84
C ARG A 51 -1.58 -7.56 34.90
N PHE A 52 -0.30 -7.32 35.17
CA PHE A 52 0.26 -5.97 35.18
C PHE A 52 0.65 -5.47 33.79
N GLN A 53 0.75 -4.14 33.64
CA GLN A 53 1.41 -3.49 32.51
C GLN A 53 2.87 -3.95 32.39
N THR A 54 3.40 -3.98 31.17
CA THR A 54 4.71 -4.60 30.86
C THR A 54 5.84 -4.06 31.73
N PHE A 55 5.82 -2.75 32.05
CA PHE A 55 6.84 -2.17 32.92
C PHE A 55 6.86 -2.80 34.31
N VAL A 56 5.69 -2.92 34.94
CA VAL A 56 5.52 -3.46 36.30
C VAL A 56 5.79 -4.97 36.31
N ALA A 57 5.23 -5.70 35.33
CA ALA A 57 5.43 -7.15 35.19
C ALA A 57 6.92 -7.54 35.13
N ASN A 58 7.71 -6.83 34.32
CA ASN A 58 9.14 -7.13 34.19
C ASN A 58 9.92 -6.89 35.49
N ARG A 59 9.52 -5.90 36.31
CA ARG A 59 10.22 -5.55 37.56
C ARG A 59 9.85 -6.51 38.68
N ILE A 60 8.58 -6.89 38.76
CA ILE A 60 8.13 -7.96 39.67
C ILE A 60 8.89 -9.25 39.36
N ALA A 61 9.06 -9.62 38.08
CA ALA A 61 9.82 -10.80 37.69
C ALA A 61 11.28 -10.72 38.19
N ILE A 62 11.98 -9.61 37.94
CA ILE A 62 13.36 -9.41 38.43
C ILE A 62 13.45 -9.53 39.95
N ILE A 63 12.48 -8.97 40.67
CA ILE A 63 12.45 -9.00 42.14
C ILE A 63 12.20 -10.44 42.65
N ARG A 64 11.23 -11.14 42.07
CA ARG A 64 10.90 -12.52 42.46
C ARG A 64 12.00 -13.54 42.08
N ASP A 65 12.76 -13.28 41.02
CA ASP A 65 13.91 -14.10 40.65
C ASP A 65 15.07 -13.96 41.64
N ALA A 66 15.17 -12.81 42.32
CA ALA A 66 16.27 -12.48 43.23
C ALA A 66 15.92 -12.55 44.72
N SER A 67 14.63 -12.67 45.08
CA SER A 67 14.14 -12.68 46.45
C SER A 67 12.78 -13.37 46.58
N CYS A 68 12.45 -13.90 47.75
CA CYS A 68 11.12 -14.43 48.04
C CYS A 68 10.23 -13.42 48.78
N LEU A 69 8.91 -13.62 48.74
CA LEU A 69 7.95 -12.70 49.36
C LEU A 69 8.20 -12.52 50.87
N GLN A 70 8.64 -13.57 51.56
CA GLN A 70 8.87 -13.58 53.01
C GLN A 70 9.99 -12.61 53.43
N GLN A 71 10.92 -12.30 52.53
CA GLN A 71 12.01 -11.36 52.75
C GLN A 71 11.55 -9.89 52.67
N TRP A 72 10.38 -9.62 52.10
CA TRP A 72 9.86 -8.26 51.94
C TRP A 72 8.95 -7.87 53.10
N LYS A 73 9.31 -6.78 53.78
CA LYS A 73 8.59 -6.26 54.95
C LYS A 73 8.15 -4.82 54.76
N TYR A 74 7.03 -4.47 55.37
CA TYR A 74 6.56 -3.08 55.43
C TYR A 74 7.28 -2.31 56.54
N VAL A 75 7.82 -1.14 56.23
CA VAL A 75 8.26 -0.15 57.23
C VAL A 75 7.36 1.06 57.13
N ASN A 76 6.83 1.55 58.25
CA ASN A 76 6.10 2.81 58.23
C ASN A 76 7.06 3.94 57.85
N THR A 77 6.62 4.85 56.98
CA THR A 77 7.39 6.01 56.53
C THR A 77 8.07 6.80 57.66
N LYS A 78 7.48 6.87 58.86
CA LYS A 78 8.10 7.52 60.03
C LYS A 78 9.37 6.85 60.55
N PHE A 79 9.56 5.56 60.23
CA PHE A 79 10.68 4.73 60.64
C PHE A 79 11.54 4.29 59.44
N ASN A 80 11.30 4.85 58.26
CA ASN A 80 12.05 4.52 57.04
C ASN A 80 13.38 5.30 57.01
N PRO A 81 14.55 4.66 57.18
CA PRO A 81 15.82 5.37 57.17
C PRO A 81 16.09 6.04 55.82
N ALA A 82 15.59 5.49 54.70
CA ALA A 82 15.80 6.07 53.37
C ALA A 82 15.24 7.50 53.25
N ASP A 83 14.20 7.84 54.01
CA ASP A 83 13.62 9.18 54.03
C ASP A 83 14.58 10.24 54.59
N CYS A 84 15.54 9.86 55.42
CA CYS A 84 16.53 10.79 55.96
C CYS A 84 17.42 11.39 54.85
N ALA A 85 17.71 10.61 53.81
CA ALA A 85 18.50 11.04 52.66
C ALA A 85 17.64 11.68 51.56
N THR A 86 16.38 11.26 51.38
CA THR A 86 15.55 11.72 50.25
C THR A 86 14.75 13.00 50.52
N ARG A 87 14.43 13.32 51.79
CA ARG A 87 13.57 14.47 52.15
C ARG A 87 14.27 15.81 52.40
N GLY A 88 15.59 15.88 52.17
CA GLY A 88 16.39 17.11 52.28
C GLY A 88 16.57 17.57 53.73
N GLN A 89 17.68 17.21 54.36
CA GLN A 89 18.07 17.68 55.69
C GLN A 89 19.42 18.39 55.65
N SER A 90 19.67 19.29 56.61
CA SER A 90 20.97 19.93 56.74
C SER A 90 22.03 18.91 57.18
N VAL A 91 23.27 19.07 56.70
CA VAL A 91 24.38 18.14 56.98
C VAL A 91 24.57 17.94 58.49
N LYS A 92 24.45 19.00 59.29
CA LYS A 92 24.57 18.94 60.75
C LYS A 92 23.48 18.05 61.38
N ARG A 93 22.24 18.13 60.90
CA ARG A 93 21.11 17.33 61.40
C ARG A 93 21.19 15.89 60.89
N PHE A 94 21.66 15.69 59.67
CA PHE A 94 21.87 14.36 59.09
C PHE A 94 22.93 13.55 59.84
N LEU A 95 24.07 14.17 60.18
CA LEU A 95 25.13 13.52 60.97
C LEU A 95 24.71 13.16 62.40
N GLN A 96 23.64 13.77 62.91
CA GLN A 96 23.06 13.48 64.23
C GLN A 96 21.84 12.53 64.16
N CYS A 97 21.49 12.03 62.96
CA CYS A 97 20.32 11.20 62.76
C CYS A 97 20.62 9.73 63.07
N SER A 98 20.35 9.30 64.30
CA SER A 98 20.54 7.89 64.70
C SER A 98 19.78 6.91 63.80
N MET A 99 18.58 7.29 63.34
CA MET A 99 17.77 6.46 62.44
C MET A 99 18.47 6.10 61.12
N TRP A 100 19.38 6.93 60.60
CA TRP A 100 20.13 6.61 59.38
C TRP A 100 21.25 5.60 59.61
N PHE A 101 21.99 5.73 60.71
CA PHE A 101 23.17 4.93 60.99
C PHE A 101 22.87 3.63 61.74
N GLU A 102 21.91 3.66 62.66
CA GLU A 102 21.54 2.52 63.52
C GLU A 102 20.26 1.82 63.02
N GLY A 103 19.52 2.46 62.11
CA GLY A 103 18.21 1.98 61.68
C GLY A 103 17.13 2.18 62.75
N PRO A 104 15.88 1.80 62.47
CA PRO A 104 14.82 1.83 63.46
C PRO A 104 15.03 0.77 64.55
N GLY A 105 14.79 1.15 65.81
CA GLY A 105 15.16 0.34 66.98
C GLY A 105 14.55 -1.07 67.04
N PHE A 106 13.45 -1.34 66.32
CA PHE A 106 12.90 -2.70 66.23
C PHE A 106 13.80 -3.67 65.46
N LEU A 107 14.69 -3.19 64.57
CA LEU A 107 15.64 -4.06 63.86
C LEU A 107 16.71 -4.65 64.77
N SER A 108 16.96 -4.01 65.92
CA SER A 108 17.85 -4.54 66.96
C SER A 108 17.18 -5.59 67.86
N GLN A 109 15.85 -5.74 67.76
CA GLN A 109 15.10 -6.76 68.49
C GLN A 109 14.99 -8.06 67.68
N PRO A 110 14.71 -9.21 68.32
CA PRO A 110 14.46 -10.47 67.62
C PRO A 110 13.34 -10.35 66.59
N GLU A 111 13.38 -11.16 65.51
CA GLU A 111 12.41 -11.10 64.42
C GLU A 111 10.95 -11.27 64.87
N THR A 112 10.71 -11.93 66.00
CA THR A 112 9.40 -12.10 66.62
C THR A 112 8.77 -10.79 67.12
N GLU A 113 9.60 -9.79 67.41
CA GLU A 113 9.18 -8.47 67.90
C GLU A 113 9.12 -7.43 66.78
N TRP A 114 9.44 -7.82 65.54
CA TRP A 114 9.33 -6.92 64.39
C TRP A 114 7.85 -6.59 64.09
N PRO A 115 7.57 -5.43 63.47
CA PRO A 115 6.22 -5.05 63.10
C PRO A 115 5.53 -6.15 62.28
N GLN A 116 4.42 -6.69 62.81
CA GLN A 116 3.65 -7.70 62.10
C GLN A 116 2.95 -7.09 60.90
N GLN A 117 2.98 -7.85 59.80
CA GLN A 117 2.46 -7.42 58.52
C GLN A 117 1.06 -8.00 58.31
N ASP A 118 0.07 -7.15 58.00
CA ASP A 118 -1.33 -7.57 57.84
C ASP A 118 -1.48 -8.67 56.76
N ALA A 119 -2.30 -9.69 57.07
CA ALA A 119 -2.59 -10.79 56.15
C ALA A 119 -3.37 -10.37 54.88
N GLU A 120 -3.95 -9.17 54.85
CA GLU A 120 -4.74 -8.65 53.73
C GLU A 120 -3.93 -7.86 52.66
N ILE A 121 -2.61 -8.02 52.60
CA ILE A 121 -1.76 -7.30 51.61
C ILE A 121 -1.97 -7.79 50.16
N THR A 122 -2.75 -8.83 49.91
CA THR A 122 -3.00 -9.35 48.56
C THR A 122 -4.05 -8.56 47.76
N LYS A 123 -4.86 -7.70 48.42
CA LYS A 123 -5.93 -6.94 47.75
C LYS A 123 -5.39 -5.67 47.10
N LEU A 124 -5.49 -5.61 45.76
CA LEU A 124 -5.23 -4.40 44.98
C LEU A 124 -6.51 -3.55 44.84
N PRO A 125 -6.41 -2.21 44.75
CA PRO A 125 -7.57 -1.37 44.46
C PRO A 125 -8.17 -1.68 43.07
N ASP A 126 -9.50 -1.76 42.97
CA ASP A 126 -10.22 -2.13 41.73
C ASP A 126 -9.93 -1.22 40.51
N ASN A 127 -9.39 -0.02 40.76
CA ASN A 127 -9.06 1.00 39.74
C ASN A 127 -7.55 1.22 39.54
N ASP A 128 -6.70 0.26 39.90
CA ASP A 128 -5.25 0.38 39.69
C ASP A 128 -4.91 0.50 38.18
N VAL A 129 -4.26 1.61 37.81
CA VAL A 129 -3.86 1.96 36.44
C VAL A 129 -2.76 1.07 35.87
N GLU A 130 -1.95 0.44 36.73
CA GLU A 130 -0.88 -0.47 36.33
C GLU A 130 -1.37 -1.92 36.20
N VAL A 131 -2.59 -2.22 36.65
CA VAL A 131 -3.30 -3.45 36.31
C VAL A 131 -3.92 -3.25 34.94
N LYS A 132 -3.65 -4.17 34.01
CA LYS A 132 -4.32 -4.16 32.71
C LYS A 132 -5.80 -4.35 32.97
N LYS A 133 -6.61 -3.33 32.64
CA LYS A 133 -8.06 -3.50 32.58
C LYS A 133 -8.33 -4.80 31.84
N THR A 134 -9.13 -5.67 32.43
CA THR A 134 -9.60 -6.89 31.81
C THR A 134 -10.40 -6.50 30.57
N VAL A 135 -9.72 -6.24 29.46
CA VAL A 135 -10.24 -6.62 28.16
C VAL A 135 -10.49 -8.09 28.37
N LEU A 136 -11.76 -8.50 28.31
CA LEU A 136 -12.13 -9.89 28.20
C LEU A 136 -11.03 -10.54 27.35
N MET A 137 -10.22 -11.41 27.95
CA MET A 137 -9.70 -12.47 27.14
C MET A 137 -10.97 -13.15 26.67
N THR A 138 -11.38 -12.86 25.43
CA THR A 138 -11.83 -13.96 24.61
C THR A 138 -10.67 -14.94 24.76
N ALA A 139 -10.84 -15.95 25.62
CA ALA A 139 -10.25 -17.24 25.33
C ALA A 139 -10.39 -17.38 23.82
N GLU A 140 -9.32 -17.65 23.07
CA GLU A 140 -9.50 -18.06 21.69
C GLU A 140 -10.53 -19.18 21.78
N THR A 141 -11.78 -18.86 21.43
CA THR A 141 -12.84 -19.84 21.43
C THR A 141 -12.28 -20.86 20.47
N PRO A 142 -12.06 -22.12 20.91
CA PRO A 142 -11.46 -23.11 20.04
C PRO A 142 -12.23 -23.02 18.73
N ILE A 143 -11.52 -22.60 17.66
CA ILE A 143 -12.17 -22.28 16.38
C ILE A 143 -13.03 -23.48 16.08
N SER A 144 -14.35 -23.26 15.98
CA SER A 144 -15.28 -24.36 15.77
C SER A 144 -14.73 -25.23 14.64
N PRO A 145 -14.73 -26.57 14.75
CA PRO A 145 -14.27 -27.42 13.66
C PRO A 145 -14.91 -27.05 12.31
N VAL A 146 -16.14 -26.54 12.36
CA VAL A 146 -16.85 -25.97 11.21
C VAL A 146 -16.20 -24.68 10.72
N ASP A 147 -15.87 -23.72 11.58
CA ASP A 147 -15.18 -22.48 11.17
C ASP A 147 -13.81 -22.77 10.55
N ARG A 148 -13.05 -23.71 11.12
CA ARG A 148 -11.77 -24.17 10.55
C ARG A 148 -11.97 -24.81 9.18
N LEU A 149 -13.04 -25.59 9.00
CA LEU A 149 -13.43 -26.13 7.70
C LEU A 149 -13.76 -25.01 6.70
N LEU A 150 -14.52 -23.99 7.11
CA LEU A 150 -14.88 -22.86 6.24
C LEU A 150 -13.67 -22.04 5.79
N GLU A 151 -12.66 -21.89 6.65
CA GLU A 151 -11.42 -21.15 6.35
C GLU A 151 -10.43 -21.97 5.51
N HIS A 152 -10.46 -23.29 5.59
CA HIS A 152 -9.57 -24.18 4.85
C HIS A 152 -9.81 -24.12 3.32
N TYR A 153 -11.05 -23.94 2.87
CA TYR A 153 -11.37 -23.93 1.45
C TYR A 153 -11.32 -22.53 0.84
N SER A 154 -10.64 -22.41 -0.30
CA SER A 154 -10.59 -21.18 -1.10
C SER A 154 -11.55 -21.18 -2.30
N ASP A 155 -12.40 -22.21 -2.43
CA ASP A 155 -13.35 -22.36 -3.54
C ASP A 155 -14.71 -22.84 -3.04
N TRP A 156 -15.77 -22.15 -3.48
CA TRP A 156 -17.15 -22.43 -3.07
C TRP A 156 -17.62 -23.83 -3.46
N THR A 157 -17.31 -24.28 -4.68
CA THR A 157 -17.76 -25.59 -5.15
C THR A 157 -17.07 -26.73 -4.41
N ARG A 158 -15.78 -26.57 -4.10
CA ARG A 158 -15.03 -27.54 -3.30
C ARG A 158 -15.56 -27.63 -1.86
N LEU A 159 -15.84 -26.49 -1.23
CA LEU A 159 -16.44 -26.45 0.09
C LEU A 159 -17.81 -27.13 0.10
N LYS A 160 -18.69 -26.78 -0.85
CA LYS A 160 -20.02 -27.42 -0.97
C LYS A 160 -19.93 -28.93 -1.14
N ARG A 161 -19.05 -29.42 -2.03
CA ARG A 161 -18.84 -30.86 -2.24
C ARG A 161 -18.33 -31.58 -1.00
N ALA A 162 -17.39 -30.97 -0.28
CA ALA A 162 -16.85 -31.55 0.96
C ALA A 162 -17.95 -31.67 2.03
N VAL A 163 -18.72 -30.60 2.25
CA VAL A 163 -19.84 -30.63 3.21
C VAL A 163 -20.93 -31.60 2.77
N ALA A 164 -21.25 -31.68 1.47
CA ALA A 164 -22.21 -32.64 0.96
C ALA A 164 -21.79 -34.09 1.24
N TRP A 165 -20.51 -34.44 1.02
CA TRP A 165 -19.98 -35.75 1.40
C TRP A 165 -20.08 -36.01 2.91
N ILE A 166 -19.76 -35.01 3.74
CA ILE A 166 -19.88 -35.14 5.20
C ILE A 166 -21.34 -35.46 5.57
N LEU A 167 -22.32 -34.75 4.99
CA LEU A 167 -23.75 -35.00 5.24
C LEU A 167 -24.19 -36.39 4.79
N VAL A 168 -23.72 -36.85 3.62
CA VAL A 168 -24.01 -38.20 3.12
C VAL A 168 -23.45 -39.25 4.07
N VAL A 169 -22.20 -39.12 4.51
CA VAL A 169 -21.58 -40.05 5.48
C VAL A 169 -22.31 -40.01 6.81
N MET A 170 -22.67 -38.83 7.31
CA MET A 170 -23.44 -38.68 8.54
C MET A 170 -24.79 -39.40 8.46
N LYS A 171 -25.52 -39.27 7.35
CA LYS A 171 -26.80 -39.95 7.14
C LYS A 171 -26.64 -41.48 7.18
N HIS A 172 -25.65 -42.01 6.47
CA HIS A 172 -25.36 -43.45 6.48
C HIS A 172 -24.99 -43.96 7.88
N LEU A 173 -24.19 -43.20 8.63
CA LEU A 173 -23.84 -43.57 10.01
C LEU A 173 -25.07 -43.55 10.92
N GLN A 174 -25.94 -42.56 10.79
CA GLN A 174 -27.19 -42.46 11.56
C GLN A 174 -28.16 -43.61 11.28
N GLU A 175 -28.37 -43.95 10.00
CA GLU A 175 -29.21 -45.08 9.58
C GLU A 175 -28.70 -46.39 10.17
N ARG A 176 -27.38 -46.56 10.22
CA ARG A 176 -26.75 -47.76 10.79
C ARG A 176 -26.86 -47.84 12.30
N VAL A 177 -26.68 -46.73 13.00
CA VAL A 177 -26.94 -46.66 14.45
C VAL A 177 -28.40 -46.98 14.73
N ALA A 178 -29.33 -46.47 13.92
CA ALA A 178 -30.75 -46.79 14.04
C ALA A 178 -31.06 -48.28 13.76
N ALA A 179 -30.44 -48.88 12.74
CA ALA A 179 -30.57 -50.31 12.43
C ALA A 179 -29.99 -51.18 13.56
N SER A 180 -28.83 -50.81 14.12
CA SER A 180 -28.23 -51.49 15.27
C SER A 180 -29.10 -51.41 16.52
N LYS A 181 -29.78 -50.27 16.75
CA LYS A 181 -30.72 -50.12 17.86
C LYS A 181 -31.98 -50.98 17.69
N LYS A 182 -32.51 -51.10 16.46
CA LYS A 182 -33.64 -52.00 16.15
C LYS A 182 -33.29 -53.48 16.38
N PHE A 183 -32.08 -53.90 15.98
CA PHE A 183 -31.60 -55.27 16.18
C PHE A 183 -31.43 -55.66 17.67
N ILE A 184 -31.13 -54.69 18.54
CA ILE A 184 -31.04 -54.91 20.00
C ILE A 184 -32.43 -54.98 20.67
N GLN A 185 -33.49 -54.49 20.01
CA GLN A 185 -34.84 -54.39 20.58
C GLN A 185 -35.83 -55.49 20.14
N GLU A 186 -35.46 -56.40 19.24
CA GLU A 186 -36.28 -57.58 18.93
C GLU A 186 -36.09 -58.66 20.01
N PRO A 187 -37.13 -59.02 20.80
CA PRO A 187 -36.98 -59.90 21.94
C PRO A 187 -36.85 -61.36 21.53
N ALA A 188 -36.09 -62.10 22.34
CA ALA A 188 -35.97 -63.55 22.37
C ALA A 188 -37.36 -64.24 22.27
N LYS A 189 -37.70 -64.71 21.06
CA LYS A 189 -38.77 -65.69 20.83
C LYS A 189 -38.14 -66.94 20.23
N GLN A 190 -37.44 -67.70 21.06
CA GLN A 190 -37.22 -69.12 20.83
C GLN A 190 -37.27 -69.77 22.21
N GLU A 191 -38.30 -70.59 22.40
CA GLU A 191 -38.44 -71.50 23.53
C GLU A 191 -37.16 -72.34 23.64
N PHE A 192 -36.56 -72.37 24.83
CA PHE A 192 -35.47 -73.29 25.14
C PHE A 192 -35.92 -74.18 26.29
N GLU A 193 -35.95 -75.49 26.01
CA GLU A 193 -35.98 -76.56 27.01
C GLU A 193 -34.84 -76.40 28.03
N PRO A 194 -35.03 -76.80 29.29
CA PRO A 194 -34.03 -76.60 30.33
C PRO A 194 -32.91 -77.64 30.23
N LEU A 195 -31.74 -77.21 29.75
CA LEU A 195 -30.49 -77.98 29.80
C LEU A 195 -29.35 -77.14 30.39
N GLU A 196 -28.86 -77.64 31.53
CA GLU A 196 -27.63 -77.43 32.32
C GLU A 196 -26.91 -76.06 32.44
N PRO A 197 -26.39 -75.72 33.65
CA PRO A 197 -25.85 -74.42 33.96
C PRO A 197 -24.34 -74.34 33.63
N ASN A 198 -23.99 -73.92 32.41
CA ASN A 198 -22.63 -73.45 32.11
C ASN A 198 -22.67 -72.04 31.49
N ALA A 199 -22.63 -71.03 32.36
CA ALA A 199 -22.67 -69.61 32.04
C ALA A 199 -21.47 -69.10 31.20
N LEU A 200 -20.37 -69.86 31.13
CA LEU A 200 -19.15 -69.47 30.42
C LEU A 200 -19.29 -69.50 28.88
N HIS A 201 -20.16 -70.37 28.35
CA HIS A 201 -20.34 -70.49 26.90
C HIS A 201 -21.23 -69.38 26.30
N ARG A 202 -22.09 -68.76 27.11
CA ARG A 202 -23.07 -67.75 26.66
C ARG A 202 -22.41 -66.39 26.40
N SER A 203 -21.45 -65.99 27.23
CA SER A 203 -20.68 -64.75 27.07
C SER A 203 -19.75 -64.79 25.86
N GLN A 204 -19.01 -65.90 25.68
CA GLN A 204 -18.10 -66.08 24.55
C GLN A 204 -18.84 -66.15 23.20
N LYS A 205 -20.01 -66.79 23.16
CA LYS A 205 -20.84 -66.85 21.96
C LYS A 205 -21.41 -65.47 21.60
N LEU A 206 -21.88 -64.70 22.60
CA LEU A 206 -22.36 -63.32 22.42
C LEU A 206 -21.24 -62.36 21.94
N GLU A 207 -20.05 -62.46 22.51
CA GLU A 207 -18.89 -61.65 22.11
C GLU A 207 -18.39 -62.00 20.69
N SER A 208 -18.44 -63.28 20.32
CA SER A 208 -18.08 -63.74 18.97
C SER A 208 -19.08 -63.27 17.90
N GLU A 209 -20.38 -63.28 18.22
CA GLU A 209 -21.43 -62.76 17.33
C GLU A 209 -21.39 -61.23 17.23
N GLN A 210 -21.18 -60.52 18.34
CA GLN A 210 -20.97 -59.07 18.34
C GLN A 210 -19.72 -58.67 17.52
N SER A 211 -18.66 -59.47 17.57
CA SER A 211 -17.43 -59.24 16.80
C SER A 211 -17.63 -59.52 15.31
N ARG A 212 -18.32 -60.62 14.93
CA ARG A 212 -18.72 -60.90 13.54
C ARG A 212 -19.63 -59.80 13.00
N VAL A 213 -20.62 -59.35 13.77
CA VAL A 213 -21.53 -58.25 13.39
C VAL A 213 -20.74 -56.97 13.15
N LYS A 214 -19.82 -56.58 14.05
CA LYS A 214 -18.92 -55.42 13.85
C LYS A 214 -18.05 -55.54 12.60
N GLN A 215 -17.56 -56.73 12.28
CA GLN A 215 -16.68 -56.98 11.12
C GLN A 215 -17.46 -56.95 9.79
N THR A 216 -18.62 -57.61 9.71
CA THR A 216 -19.54 -57.58 8.54
C THR A 216 -20.08 -56.16 8.30
N LEU A 217 -20.38 -55.44 9.39
CA LEU A 217 -20.78 -54.03 9.36
C LEU A 217 -19.64 -53.11 8.87
N SER A 218 -18.36 -53.46 9.05
CA SER A 218 -17.24 -52.63 8.60
C SER A 218 -16.92 -52.78 7.10
N LEU A 219 -17.09 -53.99 6.55
CA LEU A 219 -16.79 -54.32 5.16
C LEU A 219 -17.88 -53.83 4.20
N GLY A 220 -19.16 -54.09 4.48
CA GLY A 220 -20.28 -53.62 3.63
C GLY A 220 -20.41 -52.10 3.56
N ALA A 221 -19.91 -51.37 4.57
CA ALA A 221 -19.92 -49.91 4.61
C ALA A 221 -18.94 -49.26 3.65
N ARG A 222 -17.78 -49.90 3.39
CA ARG A 222 -16.81 -49.43 2.39
C ARG A 222 -17.34 -49.66 0.98
N GLU A 223 -18.00 -50.79 0.74
CA GLU A 223 -18.59 -51.11 -0.56
C GLU A 223 -19.78 -50.22 -0.90
N SER A 224 -20.70 -49.96 0.04
CA SER A 224 -21.86 -49.08 -0.19
C SER A 224 -21.47 -47.62 -0.44
N LEU A 225 -20.46 -47.10 0.26
CA LEU A 225 -19.94 -45.74 0.06
C LEU A 225 -19.21 -45.60 -1.28
N ASN A 226 -18.52 -46.65 -1.74
CA ASN A 226 -17.81 -46.63 -3.02
C ASN A 226 -18.75 -46.53 -4.25
N HIS A 227 -20.01 -46.97 -4.12
CA HIS A 227 -21.03 -46.83 -5.18
C HIS A 227 -21.92 -45.59 -5.03
N THR A 228 -21.79 -44.84 -3.92
CA THR A 228 -22.60 -43.64 -3.69
C THR A 228 -22.08 -42.50 -4.58
N ARG A 229 -22.98 -41.82 -5.30
CA ARG A 229 -22.66 -40.62 -6.08
C ARG A 229 -23.33 -39.41 -5.45
N LEU A 230 -22.62 -38.28 -5.41
CA LEU A 230 -23.20 -37.00 -5.00
C LEU A 230 -24.31 -36.58 -5.97
N THR A 231 -25.49 -36.30 -5.45
CA THR A 231 -26.61 -35.74 -6.21
C THR A 231 -26.68 -34.22 -6.06
N THR A 232 -27.47 -33.57 -6.91
CA THR A 232 -27.77 -32.13 -6.83
C THR A 232 -28.42 -31.77 -5.49
N GLU A 233 -29.35 -32.60 -5.03
CA GLU A 233 -30.01 -32.46 -3.72
C GLU A 233 -29.01 -32.45 -2.56
N ASN A 234 -27.95 -33.27 -2.63
CA ASN A 234 -26.91 -33.25 -1.60
C ASN A 234 -26.14 -31.93 -1.58
N LEU A 235 -25.89 -31.33 -2.75
CA LEU A 235 -25.20 -30.04 -2.86
C LEU A 235 -26.09 -28.89 -2.37
N GLU A 236 -27.39 -28.93 -2.65
CA GLU A 236 -28.38 -27.96 -2.15
C GLU A 236 -28.53 -28.07 -0.63
N ALA A 237 -28.58 -29.29 -0.08
CA ALA A 237 -28.60 -29.52 1.36
C ALA A 237 -27.32 -28.99 2.04
N ALA A 238 -26.15 -29.21 1.43
CA ALA A 238 -24.89 -28.68 1.92
C ALA A 238 -24.84 -27.14 1.91
N GLU A 239 -25.29 -26.53 0.81
CA GLU A 239 -25.43 -25.08 0.68
C GLU A 239 -26.32 -24.50 1.77
N ARG A 240 -27.50 -25.11 1.97
CA ARG A 240 -28.45 -24.71 3.01
C ARG A 240 -27.86 -24.80 4.41
N VAL A 241 -27.16 -25.88 4.74
CA VAL A 241 -26.52 -26.09 6.05
C VAL A 241 -25.41 -25.06 6.29
N LEU A 242 -24.60 -24.76 5.27
CA LEU A 242 -23.55 -23.74 5.34
C LEU A 242 -24.13 -22.36 5.62
N VAL A 243 -25.17 -21.97 4.87
CA VAL A 243 -25.83 -20.67 5.05
C VAL A 243 -26.52 -20.60 6.40
N TYR A 244 -27.24 -21.65 6.81
CA TYR A 244 -27.87 -21.73 8.12
C TYR A 244 -26.86 -21.53 9.25
N HIS A 245 -25.72 -22.23 9.21
CA HIS A 245 -24.67 -22.10 10.22
C HIS A 245 -24.14 -20.66 10.31
N VAL A 246 -23.86 -20.03 9.17
CA VAL A 246 -23.37 -18.64 9.11
C VAL A 246 -24.41 -17.67 9.66
N GLN A 247 -25.69 -17.83 9.33
CA GLN A 247 -26.77 -17.00 9.84
C GLN A 247 -26.93 -17.17 11.37
N GLN A 248 -26.89 -18.39 11.89
CA GLN A 248 -26.96 -18.66 13.33
C GLN A 248 -25.79 -18.04 14.10
N LYS A 249 -24.60 -17.98 13.49
CA LYS A 249 -23.42 -17.36 14.11
C LYS A 249 -23.54 -15.84 14.19
N HIS A 250 -24.02 -15.19 13.13
CA HIS A 250 -24.05 -13.72 13.04
C HIS A 250 -25.35 -13.06 13.52
N TRP A 251 -26.49 -13.75 13.42
CA TRP A 251 -27.83 -13.21 13.69
C TRP A 251 -28.65 -14.09 14.64
N LYS A 252 -27.98 -14.72 15.61
CA LYS A 252 -28.61 -15.61 16.60
C LYS A 252 -29.79 -14.95 17.31
N ASP A 253 -29.63 -13.70 17.71
CA ASP A 253 -30.64 -12.96 18.48
C ASP A 253 -31.84 -12.57 17.61
N GLU A 254 -31.59 -12.14 16.38
CA GLU A 254 -32.65 -11.86 15.40
C GLU A 254 -33.46 -13.12 15.04
N ILE A 255 -32.78 -14.25 14.84
CA ILE A 255 -33.45 -15.52 14.54
C ILE A 255 -34.30 -15.97 15.73
N LYS A 256 -33.78 -15.88 16.96
CA LYS A 256 -34.55 -16.20 18.18
C LYS A 256 -35.79 -15.32 18.35
N LEU A 257 -35.67 -14.03 18.05
CA LEU A 257 -36.80 -13.09 18.12
C LEU A 257 -37.88 -13.47 17.10
N LEU A 258 -37.49 -13.77 15.86
CA LEU A 258 -38.43 -14.13 14.80
C LEU A 258 -39.09 -15.50 15.05
N ASN A 259 -38.37 -16.48 15.61
CA ASN A 259 -38.90 -17.80 15.97
C ASN A 259 -39.96 -17.79 17.10
N LYS A 260 -39.93 -16.80 18.01
CA LYS A 260 -40.88 -16.73 19.15
C LYS A 260 -42.29 -16.24 18.77
N THR A 261 -42.53 -15.94 17.49
CA THR A 261 -43.74 -15.24 17.02
C THR A 261 -44.62 -16.11 16.13
N GLU A 262 -44.94 -17.33 16.56
CA GLU A 262 -46.08 -18.06 15.98
C GLU A 262 -47.38 -17.47 16.55
N GLY A 263 -47.98 -16.50 15.86
CA GLY A 263 -49.37 -16.05 16.11
C GLY A 263 -49.63 -14.56 16.43
N LYS A 264 -48.61 -13.69 16.49
CA LYS A 264 -48.80 -12.22 16.57
C LYS A 264 -48.02 -11.50 15.46
N PRO A 265 -48.49 -10.35 14.94
CA PRO A 265 -47.80 -9.63 13.87
C PRO A 265 -46.35 -9.35 14.30
N SER A 266 -45.43 -9.74 13.43
CA SER A 266 -43.98 -9.82 13.64
C SER A 266 -43.41 -8.74 14.56
N SER A 267 -42.82 -9.13 15.69
CA SER A 267 -42.02 -8.18 16.48
C SER A 267 -40.82 -7.79 15.62
N ALA A 268 -40.86 -6.57 15.07
CA ALA A 268 -39.85 -6.07 14.17
C ALA A 268 -38.45 -6.16 14.81
N VAL A 269 -37.46 -6.52 14.00
CA VAL A 269 -36.06 -6.54 14.43
C VAL A 269 -35.68 -5.19 15.07
N LYS A 270 -34.83 -5.23 16.10
CA LYS A 270 -34.36 -4.05 16.84
C LYS A 270 -33.97 -2.91 15.88
N LYS A 271 -34.28 -1.66 16.25
CA LYS A 271 -34.01 -0.45 15.44
C LYS A 271 -32.54 -0.31 15.05
N SER A 272 -31.61 -0.87 15.84
CA SER A 272 -30.16 -0.86 15.61
C SER A 272 -29.66 -1.95 14.64
N SER A 273 -30.48 -2.93 14.26
CA SER A 273 -30.01 -4.02 13.40
C SER A 273 -29.85 -3.58 11.95
N SER A 274 -28.76 -4.03 11.33
CA SER A 274 -28.45 -3.79 9.91
C SER A 274 -29.50 -4.40 8.95
N LEU A 275 -30.28 -5.37 9.42
CA LEU A 275 -31.30 -6.08 8.65
C LEU A 275 -32.64 -5.36 8.59
N ARG A 276 -32.91 -4.38 9.47
CA ARG A 276 -34.25 -3.78 9.62
C ARG A 276 -34.85 -3.25 8.32
N LYS A 277 -34.04 -2.63 7.46
CA LYS A 277 -34.51 -2.07 6.18
C LYS A 277 -34.98 -3.12 5.17
N LEU A 278 -34.59 -4.38 5.36
CA LEU A 278 -34.89 -5.49 4.46
C LEU A 278 -36.12 -6.29 4.89
N ASP A 279 -36.74 -5.93 6.02
CA ASP A 279 -37.88 -6.64 6.62
C ASP A 279 -37.63 -8.16 6.69
N PRO A 280 -36.64 -8.63 7.47
CA PRO A 280 -36.19 -10.01 7.39
C PRO A 280 -37.28 -10.98 7.84
N LYS A 281 -37.50 -12.05 7.07
CA LYS A 281 -38.45 -13.12 7.36
C LYS A 281 -37.73 -14.45 7.49
N LEU A 282 -38.23 -15.30 8.37
CA LEU A 282 -37.72 -16.66 8.51
C LEU A 282 -38.59 -17.59 7.65
N VAL A 283 -37.97 -18.25 6.67
CA VAL A 283 -38.63 -19.24 5.81
C VAL A 283 -37.76 -20.49 5.80
N ASP A 284 -38.36 -21.63 6.14
CA ASP A 284 -37.68 -22.92 6.30
C ASP A 284 -36.41 -22.86 7.17
N GLY A 285 -36.44 -22.03 8.22
CA GLY A 285 -35.32 -21.85 9.14
C GLY A 285 -34.16 -20.99 8.61
N LEU A 286 -34.27 -20.40 7.41
CA LEU A 286 -33.32 -19.43 6.86
C LEU A 286 -33.87 -18.01 6.92
N LEU A 287 -33.01 -17.05 7.24
CA LEU A 287 -33.32 -15.62 7.10
C LEU A 287 -33.30 -15.22 5.63
N ARG A 288 -34.43 -14.70 5.16
CA ARG A 288 -34.62 -14.19 3.80
C ARG A 288 -35.12 -12.75 3.83
N VAL A 289 -34.92 -12.03 2.73
CA VAL A 289 -35.45 -10.68 2.53
C VAL A 289 -36.99 -10.74 2.44
N GLY A 290 -37.70 -10.01 3.31
CA GLY A 290 -39.16 -9.90 3.22
C GLY A 290 -39.61 -8.82 2.24
N GLY A 291 -38.85 -7.72 2.16
CA GLY A 291 -38.87 -6.74 1.07
C GLY A 291 -40.22 -6.10 0.69
N ARG A 292 -40.20 -5.23 -0.31
CA ARG A 292 -41.41 -4.56 -0.87
C ARG A 292 -41.84 -5.13 -2.23
N ILE A 293 -41.10 -6.10 -2.75
CA ILE A 293 -41.27 -6.64 -4.11
C ILE A 293 -42.05 -7.96 -4.14
N GLY A 294 -42.76 -8.32 -3.06
CA GLY A 294 -43.49 -9.59 -2.98
C GLY A 294 -44.56 -9.79 -4.06
N ARG A 295 -45.09 -8.70 -4.65
CA ARG A 295 -46.07 -8.74 -5.75
C ARG A 295 -45.46 -8.75 -7.16
N ALA A 296 -44.14 -8.66 -7.29
CA ALA A 296 -43.49 -8.69 -8.61
C ALA A 296 -43.70 -10.06 -9.29
N ASP A 297 -43.67 -10.13 -10.62
CA ASP A 297 -43.70 -11.40 -11.33
C ASP A 297 -42.27 -11.96 -11.48
N LEU A 298 -41.76 -12.50 -10.38
CA LEU A 298 -40.42 -13.08 -10.26
C LEU A 298 -40.50 -14.41 -9.52
N ASP A 299 -39.49 -15.25 -9.68
CA ASP A 299 -39.34 -16.49 -8.92
C ASP A 299 -39.18 -16.20 -7.42
N PHE A 300 -39.55 -17.17 -6.59
CA PHE A 300 -39.55 -17.02 -5.14
C PHE A 300 -38.15 -16.69 -4.59
N GLU A 301 -37.09 -17.27 -5.16
CA GLU A 301 -35.72 -17.03 -4.71
C GLU A 301 -35.25 -15.60 -5.01
N SER A 302 -35.55 -15.09 -6.20
CA SER A 302 -35.28 -13.70 -6.58
C SER A 302 -36.14 -12.68 -5.81
N LYS A 303 -37.31 -13.08 -5.28
CA LYS A 303 -38.12 -12.21 -4.41
C LYS A 303 -37.60 -12.18 -2.99
N HIS A 304 -37.22 -13.34 -2.48
CA HIS A 304 -36.87 -13.59 -1.09
C HIS A 304 -35.44 -14.12 -1.01
N GLN A 305 -34.47 -13.29 -1.40
CA GLN A 305 -33.07 -13.68 -1.38
C GLN A 305 -32.62 -14.07 0.04
N VAL A 306 -31.73 -15.04 0.12
CA VAL A 306 -31.15 -15.47 1.39
C VAL A 306 -30.16 -14.42 1.91
N LEU A 307 -30.37 -13.98 3.15
CA LEU A 307 -29.55 -12.95 3.77
C LEU A 307 -28.18 -13.52 4.16
N MET A 308 -27.11 -12.79 3.87
CA MET A 308 -25.76 -13.22 4.19
C MET A 308 -24.93 -12.09 4.82
N PRO A 309 -24.15 -12.35 5.88
CA PRO A 309 -23.37 -11.32 6.56
C PRO A 309 -22.15 -10.93 5.73
N ARG A 310 -21.67 -9.71 5.94
CA ARG A 310 -20.48 -9.17 5.27
C ARG A 310 -19.21 -9.94 5.63
N ASP A 311 -19.05 -10.24 6.92
CA ASP A 311 -17.79 -10.69 7.50
C ASP A 311 -17.65 -12.21 7.58
N SER A 312 -18.30 -12.95 6.68
CA SER A 312 -18.22 -14.41 6.61
C SER A 312 -17.28 -14.89 5.48
N PRO A 313 -16.43 -15.91 5.73
CA PRO A 313 -15.66 -16.58 4.68
C PRO A 313 -16.55 -17.09 3.55
N VAL A 314 -17.73 -17.62 3.88
CA VAL A 314 -18.69 -18.16 2.90
C VAL A 314 -19.18 -17.08 1.94
N SER A 315 -19.55 -15.90 2.45
CA SER A 315 -19.95 -14.76 1.63
C SER A 315 -18.86 -14.36 0.63
N ARG A 316 -17.59 -14.43 1.05
CA ARG A 316 -16.44 -14.14 0.18
C ARG A 316 -16.26 -15.22 -0.90
N LEU A 317 -16.38 -16.49 -0.53
CA LEU A 317 -16.27 -17.63 -1.46
C LEU A 317 -17.37 -17.60 -2.52
N ILE A 318 -18.62 -17.30 -2.13
CA ILE A 318 -19.75 -17.14 -3.05
C ILE A 318 -19.44 -16.02 -4.06
N LEU A 319 -19.03 -14.85 -3.59
CA LEU A 319 -18.70 -13.73 -4.47
C LEU A 319 -17.50 -14.02 -5.39
N GLN A 320 -16.48 -14.75 -4.92
CA GLN A 320 -15.35 -15.19 -5.74
C GLN A 320 -15.78 -16.19 -6.81
N HIS A 321 -16.69 -17.11 -6.47
CA HIS A 321 -17.27 -18.05 -7.41
C HIS A 321 -18.09 -17.34 -8.49
N ILE A 322 -19.00 -16.45 -8.08
CA ILE A 322 -19.80 -15.62 -9.01
C ILE A 322 -18.89 -14.78 -9.91
N HIS A 323 -17.86 -14.16 -9.34
CA HIS A 323 -16.89 -13.38 -10.11
C HIS A 323 -16.23 -14.18 -11.24
N LYS A 324 -15.92 -15.47 -10.99
CA LYS A 324 -15.38 -16.38 -12.01
C LYS A 324 -16.45 -16.86 -12.99
N SER A 325 -17.66 -17.19 -12.52
CA SER A 325 -18.73 -17.73 -13.36
C SER A 325 -19.25 -16.72 -14.37
N VAL A 326 -19.35 -15.45 -14.00
CA VAL A 326 -19.71 -14.35 -14.92
C VAL A 326 -18.56 -13.93 -15.83
N GLY A 327 -17.43 -14.64 -15.84
CA GLY A 327 -16.29 -14.35 -16.72
C GLY A 327 -15.55 -13.06 -16.39
N HIS A 328 -15.40 -12.72 -15.10
CA HIS A 328 -14.70 -11.52 -14.63
C HIS A 328 -15.31 -10.18 -15.10
N LEU A 329 -16.59 -10.18 -15.47
CA LEU A 329 -17.34 -8.96 -15.79
C LEU A 329 -17.40 -8.00 -14.59
N GLY A 330 -17.80 -6.75 -14.88
CA GLY A 330 -17.80 -5.67 -13.92
C GLY A 330 -18.70 -5.90 -12.70
N LYS A 331 -18.56 -5.03 -11.71
CA LYS A 331 -19.28 -5.08 -10.43
C LYS A 331 -20.79 -5.29 -10.57
N ASN A 332 -21.43 -4.67 -11.57
CA ASN A 332 -22.88 -4.73 -11.75
C ASN A 332 -23.34 -6.12 -12.18
N SER A 333 -22.60 -6.82 -13.04
CA SER A 333 -22.90 -8.20 -13.44
C SER A 333 -22.81 -9.16 -12.26
N ILE A 334 -21.78 -9.00 -11.41
CA ILE A 334 -21.63 -9.79 -10.19
C ILE A 334 -22.80 -9.54 -9.22
N LEU A 335 -23.24 -8.29 -9.07
CA LEU A 335 -24.37 -7.94 -8.21
C LEU A 335 -25.71 -8.47 -8.76
N ALA A 336 -25.90 -8.44 -10.07
CA ALA A 336 -27.10 -8.97 -10.70
C ALA A 336 -27.22 -10.48 -10.46
N GLU A 337 -26.14 -11.23 -10.70
CA GLU A 337 -26.09 -12.66 -10.46
C GLU A 337 -26.25 -13.01 -8.98
N LEU A 338 -25.58 -12.27 -8.09
CA LEU A 338 -25.72 -12.44 -6.64
C LEU A 338 -27.18 -12.32 -6.19
N ARG A 339 -27.91 -11.30 -6.69
CA ARG A 339 -29.29 -10.98 -6.28
C ARG A 339 -30.34 -11.99 -6.75
N ARG A 340 -29.99 -12.97 -7.57
CA ARG A 340 -30.88 -14.08 -7.92
C ARG A 340 -31.14 -15.00 -6.72
N HIS A 341 -30.12 -15.23 -5.89
CA HIS A 341 -30.20 -16.18 -4.78
C HIS A 341 -29.88 -15.57 -3.41
N TYR A 342 -29.02 -14.54 -3.37
CA TYR A 342 -28.41 -14.03 -2.14
C TYR A 342 -28.49 -12.51 -1.98
N TRP A 343 -28.60 -12.07 -0.73
CA TRP A 343 -28.45 -10.67 -0.35
C TRP A 343 -27.35 -10.53 0.71
N ILE A 344 -26.12 -10.25 0.25
CA ILE A 344 -24.98 -9.99 1.14
C ILE A 344 -24.97 -8.52 1.57
N ILE A 345 -24.98 -8.25 2.87
CA ILE A 345 -24.88 -6.90 3.40
C ILE A 345 -23.53 -6.29 3.02
N GLY A 346 -23.53 -5.13 2.36
CA GLY A 346 -22.29 -4.46 1.95
C GLY A 346 -21.52 -5.17 0.82
N ALA A 347 -22.17 -6.04 0.04
CA ALA A 347 -21.57 -6.75 -1.10
C ALA A 347 -20.72 -5.85 -2.04
N PRO A 348 -21.14 -4.61 -2.40
CA PRO A 348 -20.37 -3.73 -3.27
C PRO A 348 -18.92 -3.51 -2.84
N SER A 349 -18.66 -3.40 -1.53
CA SER A 349 -17.32 -3.15 -0.99
C SER A 349 -16.45 -4.41 -1.07
N ILE A 350 -17.04 -5.58 -0.81
CA ILE A 350 -16.34 -6.87 -0.91
C ILE A 350 -15.99 -7.16 -2.36
N ILE A 351 -16.92 -6.93 -3.29
CA ILE A 351 -16.71 -7.10 -4.73
C ILE A 351 -15.56 -6.22 -5.21
N LYS A 352 -15.51 -4.94 -4.79
CA LYS A 352 -14.38 -4.05 -5.11
C LYS A 352 -13.05 -4.64 -4.64
N GLY A 353 -13.01 -5.23 -3.44
CA GLY A 353 -11.84 -5.91 -2.90
C GLY A 353 -11.46 -7.21 -3.64
N ILE A 354 -12.43 -7.95 -4.17
CA ILE A 354 -12.19 -9.16 -4.96
C ILE A 354 -11.64 -8.80 -6.34
N VAL A 355 -12.32 -7.91 -7.07
CA VAL A 355 -11.93 -7.46 -8.41
C VAL A 355 -10.56 -6.80 -8.39
N SER A 356 -10.30 -5.94 -7.39
CA SER A 356 -9.02 -5.25 -7.26
C SER A 356 -7.84 -6.18 -6.92
N ARG A 357 -8.07 -7.39 -6.41
CA ARG A 357 -7.01 -8.39 -6.14
C ARG A 357 -6.95 -9.49 -7.21
N CYS A 358 -7.93 -9.53 -8.12
CA CYS A 358 -7.97 -10.52 -9.18
C CYS A 358 -6.88 -10.24 -10.23
N VAL A 359 -5.96 -11.20 -10.40
CA VAL A 359 -4.88 -11.11 -11.39
C VAL A 359 -5.42 -10.97 -12.81
N THR A 360 -6.48 -11.72 -13.16
CA THR A 360 -7.14 -11.64 -14.46
C THR A 360 -7.67 -10.23 -14.70
N CYS A 361 -8.45 -9.66 -13.77
CA CYS A 361 -8.95 -8.29 -13.90
C CYS A 361 -7.82 -7.26 -13.96
N ARG A 362 -6.77 -7.40 -13.13
CA ARG A 362 -5.61 -6.50 -13.16
C ARG A 362 -4.92 -6.54 -14.53
N ARG A 363 -4.75 -7.72 -15.12
CA ARG A 363 -4.13 -7.88 -16.43
C ARG A 363 -4.87 -7.10 -17.52
N TYR A 364 -6.20 -7.15 -17.53
CA TYR A 364 -7.01 -6.48 -18.56
C TYR A 364 -7.35 -5.01 -18.26
N GLN A 365 -7.45 -4.61 -16.98
CA GLN A 365 -8.04 -3.32 -16.60
C GLN A 365 -7.18 -2.44 -15.68
N ALA A 366 -6.10 -2.95 -15.06
CA ALA A 366 -5.32 -2.12 -14.12
C ALA A 366 -4.71 -0.88 -14.81
N PRO A 367 -4.72 0.30 -14.16
CA PRO A 367 -3.98 1.44 -14.68
C PRO A 367 -2.47 1.23 -14.51
N ALA A 368 -1.66 2.01 -15.24
CA ALA A 368 -0.23 2.10 -14.97
C ALA A 368 0.02 2.75 -13.60
N GLU A 369 1.08 2.33 -12.94
CA GLU A 369 1.50 2.86 -11.65
C GLU A 369 1.90 4.33 -11.75
N GLN A 370 1.71 5.04 -10.66
CA GLN A 370 1.97 6.49 -10.59
C GLN A 370 2.62 6.79 -9.25
N GLN A 371 3.47 7.82 -9.23
CA GLN A 371 4.10 8.28 -8.00
C GLN A 371 4.13 9.81 -7.95
N LYS A 372 4.18 10.39 -6.75
CA LYS A 372 4.19 11.85 -6.53
C LYS A 372 5.22 12.54 -7.42
N MET A 373 4.81 13.56 -8.17
CA MET A 373 5.67 14.27 -9.13
C MET A 373 6.94 14.82 -8.45
N ALA A 374 8.10 14.55 -9.05
CA ALA A 374 9.40 15.00 -8.58
C ALA A 374 9.52 16.53 -8.62
N SER A 375 10.41 17.08 -7.80
CA SER A 375 10.78 18.49 -7.90
C SER A 375 11.47 18.77 -9.23
N LEU A 376 11.37 20.00 -9.72
CA LEU A 376 12.04 20.42 -10.96
C LEU A 376 13.57 20.34 -10.79
N PRO A 377 14.32 19.93 -11.84
CA PRO A 377 15.78 19.92 -11.81
C PRO A 377 16.35 21.33 -11.60
N ARG A 378 17.54 21.42 -10.96
CA ARG A 378 18.22 22.71 -10.71
C ARG A 378 18.51 23.46 -12.02
N GLU A 379 18.70 22.71 -13.10
CA GLU A 379 18.93 23.20 -14.46
C GLU A 379 17.75 24.02 -15.00
N ARG A 380 16.53 23.81 -14.48
CA ARG A 380 15.34 24.61 -14.84
C ARG A 380 15.11 25.83 -13.95
N LEU A 381 15.90 26.00 -12.89
CA LEU A 381 15.72 27.02 -11.85
C LEU A 381 16.92 27.97 -11.72
N ALA A 382 17.88 27.92 -12.65
CA ALA A 382 19.05 28.77 -12.60
C ALA A 382 18.68 30.23 -12.93
N LEU A 383 18.44 31.02 -11.89
CA LEU A 383 17.90 32.38 -11.95
C LEU A 383 18.86 33.46 -12.50
N ASN A 384 20.16 33.16 -12.62
CA ASN A 384 21.19 34.17 -12.92
C ASN A 384 22.15 33.76 -14.04
N GLU A 385 21.70 32.89 -14.95
CA GLU A 385 22.51 32.46 -16.09
C GLU A 385 21.95 33.02 -17.39
N PRO A 386 22.80 33.46 -18.34
CA PRO A 386 22.32 33.93 -19.63
C PRO A 386 21.53 32.82 -20.33
N PRO A 387 20.50 33.17 -21.12
CA PRO A 387 19.75 32.20 -21.91
C PRO A 387 20.70 31.35 -22.76
N PHE A 388 20.36 30.07 -22.91
CA PHE A 388 21.17 29.05 -23.56
C PHE A 388 22.44 28.60 -22.79
N SER A 389 22.62 28.97 -21.52
CA SER A 389 23.65 28.35 -20.67
C SER A 389 23.44 26.85 -20.48
N LYS A 390 22.17 26.42 -20.38
CA LYS A 390 21.76 25.02 -20.24
C LYS A 390 20.73 24.67 -21.30
N VAL A 391 21.04 23.70 -22.15
CA VAL A 391 20.31 23.46 -23.39
C VAL A 391 19.91 22.00 -23.53
N GLY A 392 18.67 21.75 -23.93
CA GLY A 392 18.23 20.48 -24.46
C GLY A 392 18.42 20.45 -25.98
N MET A 393 19.03 19.39 -26.50
CA MET A 393 19.32 19.21 -27.93
C MET A 393 18.62 17.98 -28.47
N ASP A 394 17.97 18.12 -29.62
CA ASP A 394 17.38 17.00 -30.35
C ASP A 394 17.39 17.28 -31.85
N TYR A 395 17.22 16.24 -32.65
CA TYR A 395 17.07 16.38 -34.09
C TYR A 395 15.65 16.04 -34.54
N PHE A 396 15.24 16.62 -35.66
CA PHE A 396 13.96 16.35 -36.30
C PHE A 396 14.08 16.37 -37.83
N GLY A 397 13.24 15.61 -38.51
CA GLY A 397 13.31 15.38 -39.96
C GLY A 397 12.98 13.92 -40.29
N PRO A 398 13.42 13.39 -41.45
CA PRO A 398 14.16 14.07 -42.53
C PRO A 398 13.29 15.05 -43.35
N PHE A 399 13.92 16.04 -43.95
CA PHE A 399 13.36 16.93 -44.97
C PHE A 399 14.05 16.65 -46.30
N GLU A 400 13.30 16.45 -47.38
CA GLU A 400 13.87 16.23 -48.70
C GLU A 400 14.05 17.56 -49.42
N VAL A 401 15.29 17.87 -49.78
CA VAL A 401 15.69 19.14 -50.40
C VAL A 401 16.30 18.88 -51.76
N LYS A 402 15.97 19.70 -52.75
CA LYS A 402 16.51 19.56 -54.10
C LYS A 402 17.89 20.22 -54.18
N ARG A 403 18.90 19.43 -54.52
CA ARG A 403 20.26 19.89 -54.80
C ARG A 403 20.63 19.49 -56.22
N GLY A 404 20.55 20.46 -57.14
CA GLY A 404 20.74 20.23 -58.57
C GLY A 404 19.69 19.25 -59.12
N ARG A 405 20.15 18.11 -59.67
CA ARG A 405 19.29 17.04 -60.20
C ARG A 405 18.91 15.97 -59.16
N SER A 406 19.46 16.02 -57.94
CA SER A 406 19.28 15.01 -56.90
C SER A 406 18.48 15.53 -55.70
N MET A 407 17.70 14.65 -55.08
CA MET A 407 17.06 14.91 -53.79
C MET A 407 17.98 14.44 -52.66
N VAL A 408 18.22 15.29 -51.68
CA VAL A 408 19.09 15.00 -50.54
C VAL A 408 18.32 15.21 -49.23
N LYS A 409 18.55 14.33 -48.26
CA LYS A 409 17.95 14.46 -46.93
C LYS A 409 18.68 15.56 -46.15
N ARG A 410 17.91 16.37 -45.43
CA ARG A 410 18.34 17.39 -44.47
C ARG A 410 17.63 17.19 -43.16
N TYR A 411 18.24 17.69 -42.09
CA TYR A 411 17.74 17.51 -40.73
C TYR A 411 17.76 18.84 -40.00
N GLY A 412 16.71 19.11 -39.22
CA GLY A 412 16.69 20.22 -38.29
C GLY A 412 17.26 19.81 -36.94
N VAL A 413 18.02 20.69 -36.32
CA VAL A 413 18.52 20.55 -34.94
C VAL A 413 17.82 21.59 -34.10
N ILE A 414 17.17 21.16 -33.01
CA ILE A 414 16.54 22.05 -32.05
C ILE A 414 17.43 22.18 -30.82
N PHE A 415 17.73 23.43 -30.46
CA PHE A 415 18.37 23.80 -29.20
C PHE A 415 17.34 24.54 -28.35
N THR A 416 16.92 23.94 -27.24
CA THR A 416 15.94 24.54 -26.32
C THR A 416 16.61 24.94 -25.02
N CYS A 417 16.52 26.22 -24.64
CA CYS A 417 16.95 26.70 -23.33
C CYS A 417 16.09 26.09 -22.21
N LEU A 418 16.72 25.45 -21.22
CA LEU A 418 16.01 24.79 -20.11
C LEU A 418 15.43 25.79 -19.08
N THR A 419 15.99 27.01 -19.01
CA THR A 419 15.55 28.08 -18.11
C THR A 419 14.50 28.98 -18.76
N SER A 420 14.85 29.67 -19.86
CA SER A 420 13.96 30.63 -20.53
C SER A 420 12.97 30.00 -21.52
N ARG A 421 13.09 28.70 -21.79
CA ARG A 421 12.31 27.98 -22.82
C ARG A 421 12.52 28.49 -24.25
N ALA A 422 13.44 29.43 -24.48
CA ALA A 422 13.82 29.89 -25.82
C ALA A 422 14.24 28.72 -26.72
N VAL A 423 13.92 28.83 -28.01
CA VAL A 423 14.22 27.83 -29.04
C VAL A 423 15.20 28.43 -30.04
N HIS A 424 16.16 27.65 -30.50
CA HIS A 424 17.01 27.96 -31.63
C HIS A 424 17.05 26.76 -32.57
N LEU A 425 16.90 27.01 -33.87
CA LEU A 425 16.82 25.99 -34.91
C LEU A 425 18.03 26.12 -35.85
N GLU A 426 18.69 24.99 -36.12
CA GLU A 426 19.83 24.92 -37.03
C GLU A 426 19.60 23.84 -38.10
N LEU A 427 20.10 24.08 -39.31
CA LEU A 427 20.08 23.09 -40.39
C LEU A 427 21.32 22.20 -40.34
N ALA A 428 21.14 20.89 -40.24
CA ALA A 428 22.17 19.87 -40.39
C ALA A 428 22.06 19.18 -41.75
N HIS A 429 23.19 19.05 -42.44
CA HIS A 429 23.24 18.51 -43.80
C HIS A 429 23.24 16.98 -43.83
N SER A 430 23.77 16.36 -42.78
CA SER A 430 23.83 14.91 -42.57
C SER A 430 23.69 14.60 -41.07
N LEU A 431 23.44 13.33 -40.76
CA LEU A 431 23.52 12.78 -39.41
C LEU A 431 24.91 12.22 -39.14
N ASP A 432 25.93 13.05 -39.34
CA ASP A 432 27.31 12.72 -39.00
C ASP A 432 27.82 13.59 -37.84
N THR A 433 28.94 13.15 -37.28
CA THR A 433 29.61 13.85 -36.17
C THR A 433 30.01 15.28 -36.57
N ASP A 434 30.44 15.50 -37.81
CA ASP A 434 30.93 16.80 -38.27
C ASP A 434 29.77 17.81 -38.48
N SER A 435 28.64 17.40 -39.06
CA SER A 435 27.44 18.26 -39.13
C SER A 435 26.90 18.60 -37.74
N CYS A 436 26.96 17.66 -36.79
CA CYS A 436 26.59 17.91 -35.40
C CYS A 436 27.49 18.96 -34.74
N ILE A 437 28.80 18.80 -34.83
CA ILE A 437 29.77 19.75 -34.28
C ILE A 437 29.58 21.12 -34.94
N ASN A 438 29.38 21.17 -36.26
CA ASN A 438 29.15 22.42 -36.97
C ASN A 438 27.84 23.11 -36.56
N ALA A 439 26.76 22.36 -36.33
CA ALA A 439 25.51 22.91 -35.81
C ALA A 439 25.70 23.51 -34.40
N ILE A 440 26.38 22.79 -33.50
CA ILE A 440 26.67 23.30 -32.15
C ILE A 440 27.57 24.53 -32.20
N ARG A 441 28.55 24.57 -33.12
CA ARG A 441 29.43 25.74 -33.31
C ARG A 441 28.66 26.96 -33.82
N ARG A 442 27.78 26.81 -34.80
CA ARG A 442 26.93 27.91 -35.29
C ARG A 442 26.01 28.43 -34.19
N PHE A 443 25.39 27.53 -33.45
CA PHE A 443 24.56 27.87 -32.29
C PHE A 443 25.35 28.65 -31.23
N SER A 444 26.50 28.13 -30.80
CA SER A 444 27.33 28.76 -29.77
C SER A 444 27.85 30.13 -30.24
N ALA A 445 28.17 30.27 -31.53
CA ALA A 445 28.60 31.54 -32.11
C ALA A 445 27.48 32.59 -32.15
N ARG A 446 26.22 32.17 -32.34
CA ARG A 446 25.05 33.08 -32.41
C ARG A 446 24.47 33.43 -31.05
N ARG A 447 24.49 32.48 -30.10
CA ARG A 447 23.77 32.59 -28.82
C ARG A 447 24.69 32.72 -27.59
N GLY A 448 25.99 32.53 -27.75
CA GLY A 448 26.98 32.64 -26.66
C GLY A 448 27.41 31.29 -26.10
N SER A 449 28.23 31.31 -25.04
CA SER A 449 28.83 30.11 -24.47
C SER A 449 27.82 29.24 -23.74
N VAL A 450 27.74 27.98 -24.16
CA VAL A 450 26.90 26.94 -23.54
C VAL A 450 27.72 26.27 -22.43
N LYS A 451 27.14 26.05 -21.24
CA LYS A 451 27.82 25.31 -20.16
C LYS A 451 27.49 23.82 -20.21
N SER A 452 26.23 23.49 -20.49
CA SER A 452 25.78 22.09 -20.52
C SER A 452 24.75 21.81 -21.61
N ILE A 453 24.93 20.71 -22.32
CA ILE A 453 23.99 20.17 -23.30
C ILE A 453 23.43 18.86 -22.78
N LEU A 454 22.11 18.71 -22.85
CA LEU A 454 21.37 17.49 -22.52
C LEU A 454 20.73 16.92 -23.79
N SER A 455 21.04 15.68 -24.14
CA SER A 455 20.45 14.98 -25.29
C SER A 455 19.77 13.68 -24.88
N ASP A 456 18.87 13.18 -25.72
CA ASP A 456 18.06 12.00 -25.42
C ASP A 456 18.80 10.69 -25.75
N ASN A 457 18.69 9.67 -24.88
CA ASN A 457 19.23 8.33 -25.16
C ASN A 457 18.21 7.55 -26.00
N GLY A 458 18.46 7.46 -27.30
CA GLY A 458 17.49 7.09 -28.33
C GLY A 458 16.99 5.65 -28.35
N THR A 459 16.49 5.08 -27.25
CA THR A 459 16.08 3.67 -27.20
C THR A 459 14.59 3.40 -27.47
N ASN A 460 13.69 4.40 -27.50
CA ASN A 460 12.24 4.12 -27.46
C ASN A 460 11.36 4.95 -28.44
N LEU A 461 11.56 4.90 -29.77
CA LEU A 461 10.60 5.45 -30.75
C LEU A 461 10.46 4.61 -32.05
N VAL A 462 9.32 4.74 -32.72
CA VAL A 462 8.86 3.94 -33.88
C VAL A 462 8.95 4.77 -35.18
N GLY A 463 9.38 4.17 -36.30
CA GLY A 463 9.28 4.76 -37.66
C GLY A 463 10.58 5.40 -38.21
N ALA A 464 10.45 6.36 -39.13
CA ALA A 464 11.58 7.07 -39.79
C ALA A 464 12.54 7.80 -38.81
N GLU A 465 12.07 8.06 -37.58
CA GLU A 465 12.87 8.60 -36.48
C GLU A 465 13.84 7.57 -35.88
N ARG A 466 13.57 6.27 -36.10
CA ARG A 466 14.45 5.15 -35.70
C ARG A 466 15.70 5.07 -36.57
N GLU A 467 15.58 5.19 -37.89
CA GLU A 467 16.71 5.20 -38.84
C GLU A 467 17.66 6.37 -38.52
N MET A 468 17.08 7.54 -38.24
CA MET A 468 17.78 8.72 -37.80
C MET A 468 18.55 8.50 -36.48
N ARG A 469 17.92 7.92 -35.46
CA ARG A 469 18.56 7.62 -34.17
C ARG A 469 19.56 6.47 -34.25
N GLU A 470 19.40 5.51 -35.15
CA GLU A 470 20.38 4.43 -35.41
C GLU A 470 21.67 5.00 -36.02
N GLN A 471 21.58 5.97 -36.94
CA GLN A 471 22.74 6.71 -37.43
C GLN A 471 23.37 7.63 -36.37
N MET A 472 22.61 8.14 -35.41
CA MET A 472 23.18 8.88 -34.27
C MET A 472 23.94 7.97 -33.29
N ARG A 473 23.61 6.67 -33.22
CA ARG A 473 24.33 5.71 -32.36
C ARG A 473 25.70 5.34 -32.91
N THR A 474 25.91 5.41 -34.23
CA THR A 474 27.23 5.18 -34.84
C THR A 474 28.18 6.36 -34.63
N TRP A 475 27.72 7.47 -34.07
CA TRP A 475 28.58 8.60 -33.76
C TRP A 475 29.61 8.22 -32.71
N ASN A 476 30.83 8.69 -32.92
CA ASN A 476 31.89 8.56 -31.95
C ASN A 476 31.64 9.54 -30.79
N GLN A 477 30.82 9.10 -29.84
CA GLN A 477 30.38 9.90 -28.68
C GLN A 477 31.57 10.43 -27.87
N GLN A 478 32.65 9.65 -27.76
CA GLN A 478 33.90 10.08 -27.13
C GLN A 478 34.51 11.27 -27.87
N LYS A 479 34.67 11.18 -29.20
CA LYS A 479 35.23 12.28 -30.01
C LYS A 479 34.47 13.60 -29.83
N ILE A 480 33.14 13.55 -29.78
CA ILE A 480 32.34 14.76 -29.59
C ILE A 480 32.42 15.25 -28.15
N HIS A 481 32.35 14.34 -27.17
CA HIS A 481 32.50 14.69 -25.76
C HIS A 481 33.85 15.37 -25.52
N ASP A 482 34.94 14.83 -26.05
CA ASP A 482 36.28 15.40 -25.93
C ASP A 482 36.40 16.76 -26.61
N ASN A 483 35.83 16.94 -27.81
CA ASN A 483 35.83 18.24 -28.51
C ASN A 483 35.03 19.31 -27.77
N LEU A 484 33.92 18.92 -27.15
CA LEU A 484 33.06 19.82 -26.38
C LEU A 484 33.68 20.14 -25.01
N LEU A 485 34.31 19.16 -24.36
CA LEU A 485 35.05 19.33 -23.10
C LEU A 485 36.21 20.32 -23.26
N GLN A 486 36.96 20.25 -24.37
CA GLN A 486 38.01 21.23 -24.68
C GLN A 486 37.48 22.68 -24.72
N LYS A 487 36.19 22.86 -24.97
CA LYS A 487 35.51 24.16 -25.00
C LYS A 487 34.75 24.47 -23.71
N GLY A 488 34.90 23.64 -22.68
CA GLY A 488 34.22 23.79 -21.38
C GLY A 488 32.74 23.42 -21.40
N ILE A 489 32.27 22.67 -22.41
CA ILE A 489 30.86 22.27 -22.56
C ILE A 489 30.68 20.86 -22.02
N SER A 490 29.86 20.71 -20.97
CA SER A 490 29.48 19.40 -20.43
C SER A 490 28.33 18.80 -21.25
N TRP A 491 28.60 17.74 -22.03
CA TRP A 491 27.56 16.99 -22.72
C TRP A 491 27.12 15.76 -21.94
N GLN A 492 25.82 15.66 -21.61
CA GLN A 492 25.20 14.56 -20.90
C GLN A 492 24.04 13.95 -21.70
N PHE A 493 23.87 12.63 -21.61
CA PHE A 493 22.72 11.92 -22.16
C PHE A 493 21.69 11.58 -21.07
N ASN A 494 20.41 11.63 -21.41
CA ASN A 494 19.33 11.23 -20.52
C ASN A 494 19.47 9.76 -20.10
N PRO A 495 19.19 9.36 -18.85
CA PRO A 495 19.14 7.94 -18.48
C PRO A 495 18.18 7.14 -19.38
N PRO A 496 18.43 5.84 -19.65
CA PRO A 496 17.55 5.01 -20.47
C PRO A 496 16.09 5.09 -19.96
N ALA A 497 15.15 5.46 -20.84
CA ALA A 497 13.72 5.66 -20.55
C ALA A 497 13.35 6.86 -19.63
N GLY A 498 14.24 7.84 -19.47
CA GLY A 498 13.97 9.13 -18.82
C GLY A 498 13.11 10.12 -19.63
N SER A 499 11.98 9.67 -20.18
CA SER A 499 11.12 10.44 -21.11
C SER A 499 10.59 11.77 -20.55
N HIS A 500 10.66 11.98 -19.23
CA HIS A 500 10.28 13.23 -18.60
C HIS A 500 11.21 14.40 -18.97
N PHE A 501 12.50 14.12 -19.19
CA PHE A 501 13.46 15.13 -19.64
C PHE A 501 13.22 15.47 -21.12
N GLY A 502 13.04 14.44 -21.97
CA GLY A 502 12.70 14.57 -23.40
C GLY A 502 11.38 15.28 -23.70
N GLY A 503 10.36 15.10 -22.87
CA GLY A 503 9.02 15.66 -23.09
C GLY A 503 8.95 17.18 -23.14
N ILE A 504 10.00 17.87 -22.69
CA ILE A 504 10.14 19.33 -22.70
C ILE A 504 10.39 19.86 -24.13
N TRP A 505 11.23 19.20 -24.92
CA TRP A 505 11.52 19.57 -26.30
C TRP A 505 10.71 18.76 -27.31
N GLU A 506 10.24 17.56 -26.99
CA GLU A 506 9.30 16.81 -27.87
C GLU A 506 8.05 17.62 -28.22
N ARG A 507 7.48 18.35 -27.24
CA ARG A 507 6.34 19.25 -27.50
C ARG A 507 6.72 20.40 -28.42
N LEU A 508 7.92 20.94 -28.27
CA LEU A 508 8.41 22.03 -29.11
C LEU A 508 8.68 21.54 -30.53
N ILE A 509 9.28 20.36 -30.70
CA ILE A 509 9.44 19.68 -31.99
C ILE A 509 8.09 19.46 -32.65
N ARG A 510 7.08 19.02 -31.89
CA ARG A 510 5.71 18.86 -32.42
C ARG A 510 5.14 20.19 -32.93
N SER A 511 5.31 21.28 -32.19
CA SER A 511 4.88 22.62 -32.63
C SER A 511 5.65 23.07 -33.86
N VAL A 512 6.98 22.91 -33.88
CA VAL A 512 7.86 23.23 -35.02
C VAL A 512 7.43 22.45 -36.26
N ARG A 513 7.22 21.13 -36.16
CA ARG A 513 6.73 20.29 -37.26
C ARG A 513 5.35 20.74 -37.75
N LYS A 514 4.45 21.11 -36.85
CA LYS A 514 3.11 21.61 -37.23
C LYS A 514 3.21 22.88 -38.07
N ILE A 515 4.02 23.85 -37.65
CA ILE A 515 4.21 25.12 -38.37
C ILE A 515 4.94 24.89 -39.70
N LEU A 516 5.99 24.07 -39.70
CA LEU A 516 6.72 23.70 -40.92
C LEU A 516 5.81 23.01 -41.93
N TYR A 517 5.05 22.00 -41.51
CA TYR A 517 4.17 21.27 -42.44
C TYR A 517 2.97 22.10 -42.90
N SER A 518 2.47 23.07 -42.11
CA SER A 518 1.44 23.98 -42.61
C SER A 518 1.99 24.90 -43.70
N LEU A 519 3.17 25.50 -43.49
CA LEU A 519 3.81 26.39 -44.46
C LEU A 519 4.25 25.62 -45.73
N MET A 520 4.73 24.39 -45.60
CA MET A 520 5.14 23.55 -46.73
C MET A 520 3.96 22.99 -47.54
N ARG A 521 2.75 22.87 -46.96
CA ARG A 521 1.56 22.36 -47.69
C ARG A 521 0.98 23.38 -48.67
N GLU A 522 1.25 24.67 -48.47
CA GLU A 522 0.72 25.75 -49.30
C GLU A 522 1.50 25.93 -50.62
N GLN A 523 2.70 25.35 -50.74
CA GLN A 523 3.52 25.40 -51.95
C GLN A 523 4.08 24.01 -52.31
N ASN A 524 3.68 23.47 -53.47
CA ASN A 524 4.23 22.25 -54.08
C ASN A 524 5.66 22.45 -54.67
N VAL A 525 6.48 23.30 -54.04
CA VAL A 525 7.82 23.63 -54.54
C VAL A 525 8.85 22.80 -53.79
N HIS A 526 9.73 22.13 -54.52
CA HIS A 526 10.89 21.47 -53.93
C HIS A 526 11.77 22.51 -53.24
N LEU A 527 11.85 22.47 -51.89
CA LEU A 527 12.69 23.39 -51.12
C LEU A 527 14.17 23.23 -51.51
N SER A 528 14.88 24.36 -51.55
CA SER A 528 16.34 24.44 -51.60
C SER A 528 16.93 24.51 -50.19
N ASP A 529 18.25 24.30 -50.04
CA ASP A 529 18.94 24.37 -48.75
C ASP A 529 18.77 25.76 -48.11
N GLU A 530 18.84 26.82 -48.92
CA GLU A 530 18.64 28.22 -48.49
C GLU A 530 17.19 28.48 -48.05
N ALA A 531 16.20 28.03 -48.83
CA ALA A 531 14.79 28.22 -48.49
C ALA A 531 14.43 27.51 -47.17
N LEU A 532 14.95 26.28 -46.97
CA LEU A 532 14.73 25.54 -45.73
C LEU A 532 15.42 26.24 -44.53
N GLN A 533 16.62 26.79 -44.72
CA GLN A 533 17.31 27.53 -43.67
C GLN A 533 16.53 28.81 -43.27
N THR A 534 16.04 29.57 -44.25
CA THR A 534 15.21 30.76 -43.99
C THR A 534 13.91 30.39 -43.29
N LEU A 535 13.24 29.32 -43.73
CA LEU A 535 12.01 28.83 -43.10
C LEU A 535 12.24 28.44 -41.62
N LEU A 536 13.38 27.83 -41.30
CA LEU A 536 13.74 27.53 -39.91
C LEU A 536 13.92 28.80 -39.07
N CYS A 537 14.48 29.87 -39.63
CA CYS A 537 14.59 31.16 -38.95
C CYS A 537 13.21 31.78 -38.66
N GLU A 538 12.29 31.74 -39.63
CA GLU A 538 10.90 32.23 -39.44
C GLU A 538 10.17 31.43 -38.36
N VAL A 539 10.28 30.11 -38.41
CA VAL A 539 9.68 29.23 -37.40
C VAL A 539 10.30 29.47 -36.02
N GLU A 540 11.61 29.73 -35.94
CA GLU A 540 12.27 30.12 -34.70
C GLU A 540 11.69 31.42 -34.11
N ALA A 541 11.47 32.43 -34.96
CA ALA A 541 10.89 33.70 -34.54
C ALA A 541 9.46 33.53 -34.01
N ILE A 542 8.61 32.78 -34.73
CA ILE A 542 7.24 32.44 -34.31
C ILE A 542 7.26 31.70 -32.97
N MET A 543 8.13 30.69 -32.85
CA MET A 543 8.23 29.89 -31.63
C MET A 543 8.66 30.75 -30.45
N ASN A 544 9.59 31.69 -30.62
CA ASN A 544 10.03 32.56 -29.54
C ASN A 544 9.09 33.76 -29.25
N GLY A 545 8.13 34.03 -30.13
CA GLY A 545 7.04 34.99 -29.88
C GLY A 545 5.90 34.43 -29.01
N ARG A 546 5.95 33.13 -28.65
CA ARG A 546 4.88 32.50 -27.89
C ARG A 546 4.84 32.96 -26.41
N PRO A 547 3.65 33.05 -25.81
CA PRO A 547 3.49 33.42 -24.41
C PRO A 547 4.03 32.35 -23.43
N LEU A 548 4.72 32.79 -22.38
CA LEU A 548 5.17 31.97 -21.23
C LEU A 548 4.18 32.07 -20.06
N THR A 549 3.58 33.25 -19.87
CA THR A 549 2.55 33.54 -18.86
C THR A 549 1.16 33.54 -19.49
N GLU A 550 0.10 33.51 -18.68
CA GLU A 550 -1.27 33.63 -19.18
C GLU A 550 -1.49 34.98 -19.86
N CYS A 551 -2.35 34.99 -20.88
CA CYS A 551 -2.74 36.24 -21.52
C CYS A 551 -3.56 37.09 -20.54
N PRO A 552 -3.24 38.38 -20.36
CA PRO A 552 -4.04 39.26 -19.54
C PRO A 552 -5.45 39.42 -20.09
N ASN A 553 -6.40 39.66 -19.18
CA ASN A 553 -7.82 39.87 -19.52
C ASN A 553 -8.18 41.36 -19.54
N SER A 554 -7.28 42.25 -19.10
CA SER A 554 -7.49 43.70 -19.04
C SER A 554 -6.42 44.47 -19.82
N PRO A 555 -6.76 45.57 -20.51
CA PRO A 555 -5.79 46.45 -21.18
C PRO A 555 -4.77 47.13 -20.24
N ASN A 556 -5.04 47.16 -18.93
CA ASN A 556 -4.14 47.73 -17.92
C ASN A 556 -3.14 46.70 -17.35
N ASP A 557 -3.27 45.43 -17.72
CA ASP A 557 -2.35 44.39 -17.28
C ASP A 557 -1.07 44.40 -18.13
N LEU A 558 0.04 43.94 -17.56
CA LEU A 558 1.33 43.89 -18.26
C LEU A 558 1.31 42.90 -19.44
N ASP A 559 1.88 43.30 -20.58
CA ASP A 559 2.03 42.46 -21.78
C ASP A 559 2.60 41.07 -21.48
N VAL A 560 2.18 40.06 -22.24
CA VAL A 560 2.54 38.66 -21.99
C VAL A 560 4.04 38.42 -22.10
N LEU A 561 4.63 37.69 -21.14
CA LEU A 561 6.06 37.39 -21.18
C LEU A 561 6.38 36.38 -22.29
N THR A 562 7.23 36.72 -23.26
CA THR A 562 7.66 35.81 -24.34
C THR A 562 9.18 35.58 -24.29
N PRO A 563 9.70 34.46 -24.84
CA PRO A 563 11.15 34.30 -25.00
C PRO A 563 11.81 35.43 -25.81
N ASN A 564 11.11 36.00 -26.79
CA ASN A 564 11.60 37.13 -27.59
C ASN A 564 11.85 38.39 -26.75
N HIS A 565 11.13 38.63 -25.65
CA HIS A 565 11.43 39.73 -24.73
C HIS A 565 12.86 39.64 -24.18
N LEU A 566 13.38 38.42 -23.97
CA LEU A 566 14.75 38.20 -23.53
C LEU A 566 15.76 38.20 -24.70
N LEU A 567 15.39 37.60 -25.85
CA LEU A 567 16.31 37.40 -26.97
C LEU A 567 16.48 38.64 -27.86
N LEU A 568 15.39 39.35 -28.12
CA LEU A 568 15.34 40.51 -29.00
C LEU A 568 15.36 41.82 -28.22
N GLN A 569 15.06 41.78 -26.91
CA GLN A 569 15.05 42.95 -26.02
C GLN A 569 14.16 44.10 -26.54
N ARG A 570 13.13 43.75 -27.31
CA ARG A 570 12.11 44.65 -27.83
C ARG A 570 10.74 44.15 -27.34
N SER A 571 9.93 45.04 -26.80
CA SER A 571 8.47 44.88 -26.78
C SER A 571 8.00 44.79 -28.23
N GLY A 572 7.00 43.95 -28.54
CA GLY A 572 6.62 43.61 -29.92
C GLY A 572 6.35 44.79 -30.88
N GLU A 573 6.54 44.48 -32.17
CA GLU A 573 6.19 45.22 -33.40
C GLU A 573 6.50 46.72 -33.47
N SER A 574 7.62 47.07 -34.11
CA SER A 574 7.83 48.41 -34.67
C SER A 574 7.24 48.48 -36.09
N LEU A 575 6.16 49.23 -36.26
CA LEU A 575 5.73 49.82 -37.54
C LEU A 575 5.48 51.33 -37.31
N PRO A 576 5.64 52.16 -38.34
CA PRO A 576 6.75 53.11 -38.53
C PRO A 576 6.75 54.33 -37.58
N PRO A 577 7.87 55.08 -37.48
CA PRO A 577 8.05 56.15 -36.48
C PRO A 577 7.21 57.38 -36.85
N GLY A 578 6.13 57.61 -36.11
CA GLY A 578 5.41 58.88 -36.12
C GLY A 578 5.98 59.83 -35.06
N LEU A 579 6.74 60.84 -35.53
CA LEU A 579 7.12 62.10 -34.87
C LEU A 579 7.47 62.04 -33.36
N PHE A 580 8.76 61.94 -33.06
CA PHE A 580 9.30 62.14 -31.71
C PHE A 580 9.67 63.63 -31.50
N ASP A 581 9.16 64.22 -30.42
CA ASP A 581 9.46 65.59 -29.99
C ASP A 581 10.81 65.66 -29.25
N LYS A 582 11.47 66.83 -29.29
CA LYS A 582 12.84 67.10 -28.80
C LYS A 582 13.02 66.98 -27.27
N HIS A 583 11.99 66.57 -26.52
CA HIS A 583 12.02 66.44 -25.07
C HIS A 583 12.29 65.02 -24.52
N ASP A 584 12.35 63.97 -25.35
CA ASP A 584 12.70 62.61 -24.90
C ASP A 584 14.22 62.35 -24.80
N LYS A 585 14.92 63.24 -24.09
CA LYS A 585 16.35 63.10 -23.81
C LYS A 585 16.58 62.40 -22.46
N TYR A 586 17.12 61.18 -22.56
CA TYR A 586 18.07 60.44 -21.67
C TYR A 586 17.59 59.11 -21.04
N PRO A 587 18.45 58.05 -20.98
CA PRO A 587 19.91 58.13 -21.08
C PRO A 587 20.61 57.32 -22.19
N VAL A 588 21.33 58.08 -23.01
CA VAL A 588 22.61 57.97 -23.77
C VAL A 588 23.55 56.75 -23.64
N LYS A 589 23.19 55.61 -23.06
CA LYS A 589 23.99 54.37 -23.21
C LYS A 589 23.08 53.16 -23.43
N GLN A 590 22.95 52.75 -24.68
CA GLN A 590 22.11 51.64 -25.15
C GLN A 590 22.28 50.35 -24.30
N TRP A 591 23.49 50.07 -23.81
CA TRP A 591 23.76 48.92 -22.94
C TRP A 591 23.07 48.96 -21.56
N ARG A 592 22.80 50.15 -20.98
CA ARG A 592 22.08 50.27 -19.70
C ARG A 592 20.59 50.00 -19.86
N GLN A 593 20.03 50.40 -21.00
CA GLN A 593 18.64 50.10 -21.37
C GLN A 593 18.45 48.60 -21.63
N VAL A 594 19.44 47.96 -22.27
CA VAL A 594 19.51 46.51 -22.46
C VAL A 594 19.54 45.76 -21.12
N GLN A 595 20.38 46.21 -20.18
CA GLN A 595 20.45 45.61 -18.85
C GLN A 595 19.12 45.77 -18.09
N TYR A 596 18.50 46.95 -18.16
CA TYR A 596 17.19 47.19 -17.56
C TYR A 596 16.09 46.25 -18.10
N PHE A 597 16.03 46.01 -19.42
CA PHE A 597 15.06 45.08 -20.00
C PHE A 597 15.32 43.62 -19.61
N ALA A 598 16.59 43.21 -19.53
CA ALA A 598 16.96 41.88 -19.02
C ALA A 598 16.56 41.72 -17.54
N ASP A 599 16.83 42.72 -16.71
CA ASP A 599 16.45 42.73 -15.29
C ASP A 599 14.93 42.73 -15.12
N LEU A 600 14.19 43.47 -15.94
CA LEU A 600 12.72 43.46 -15.97
C LEU A 600 12.19 42.06 -16.34
N PHE A 601 12.76 41.42 -17.36
CA PHE A 601 12.41 40.04 -17.72
C PHE A 601 12.63 39.09 -16.55
N TRP A 602 13.80 39.09 -15.90
CA TRP A 602 14.10 38.17 -14.81
C TRP A 602 13.24 38.45 -13.57
N ASN A 603 12.92 39.71 -13.30
CA ASN A 603 11.97 40.10 -12.26
C ASN A 603 10.56 39.58 -12.55
N ARG A 604 10.04 39.77 -13.78
CA ARG A 604 8.73 39.27 -14.20
C ARG A 604 8.70 37.75 -14.25
N TRP A 605 9.73 37.10 -14.79
CA TRP A 605 9.86 35.65 -14.78
C TRP A 605 9.83 35.09 -13.35
N SER A 606 10.52 35.72 -12.41
CA SER A 606 10.56 35.29 -11.01
C SER A 606 9.24 35.54 -10.27
N LYS A 607 8.50 36.60 -10.61
CA LYS A 607 7.24 36.99 -9.94
C LYS A 607 5.98 36.42 -10.60
N GLU A 608 6.01 36.11 -11.89
CA GLU A 608 4.85 35.67 -12.67
C GLU A 608 5.00 34.20 -13.08
N TYR A 609 6.11 33.83 -13.74
CA TYR A 609 6.27 32.49 -14.29
C TYR A 609 6.75 31.44 -13.27
N LEU A 610 7.72 31.79 -12.42
CA LEU A 610 8.26 30.87 -11.42
C LEU A 610 7.19 30.39 -10.41
N PRO A 611 6.25 31.23 -9.95
CA PRO A 611 5.12 30.76 -9.13
C PRO A 611 4.25 29.72 -9.83
N MET A 612 3.99 29.86 -11.14
CA MET A 612 3.23 28.85 -11.91
C MET A 612 3.93 27.48 -11.92
N LEU A 613 5.26 27.44 -11.77
CA LEU A 613 6.03 26.20 -11.68
C LEU A 613 5.97 25.52 -10.30
N GLN A 614 5.45 26.19 -9.26
CA GLN A 614 5.30 25.60 -7.92
C GLN A 614 4.16 24.57 -7.88
N GLU A 615 3.10 24.79 -8.67
CA GLU A 615 1.94 23.91 -8.69
C GLU A 615 2.24 22.55 -9.34
N ARG A 616 1.91 21.47 -8.62
CA ARG A 616 1.97 20.11 -9.18
C ARG A 616 0.71 19.84 -9.99
N GLN A 617 0.82 20.00 -11.30
CA GLN A 617 -0.27 19.77 -12.24
C GLN A 617 -0.80 18.32 -12.25
N LYS A 618 0.04 17.32 -11.91
CA LYS A 618 -0.33 15.89 -11.88
C LYS A 618 0.38 15.14 -10.75
N TRP A 619 -0.19 14.03 -10.30
CA TRP A 619 0.36 13.12 -9.27
C TRP A 619 0.75 13.85 -7.97
N THR A 620 -0.26 14.36 -7.28
CA THR A 620 -0.12 15.17 -6.07
C THR A 620 0.10 14.33 -4.80
N HIS A 621 -0.48 13.13 -4.75
CA HIS A 621 -0.44 12.25 -3.58
C HIS A 621 0.59 11.12 -3.74
N PRO A 622 1.31 10.77 -2.66
CA PRO A 622 2.19 9.61 -2.65
C PRO A 622 1.37 8.31 -2.77
N LYS A 623 1.85 7.38 -3.61
CA LYS A 623 1.30 6.02 -3.74
C LYS A 623 2.32 4.99 -3.22
N ARG A 624 1.87 3.73 -3.02
CA ARG A 624 2.74 2.60 -2.66
C ARG A 624 3.94 2.55 -3.61
N ASN A 625 5.15 2.49 -3.06
CA ASN A 625 6.35 2.26 -3.86
C ASN A 625 6.35 0.82 -4.37
N VAL A 626 6.76 0.63 -5.63
CA VAL A 626 7.06 -0.70 -6.16
C VAL A 626 8.24 -1.28 -5.39
N THR A 627 8.15 -2.54 -4.99
CA THR A 627 9.17 -3.23 -4.19
C THR A 627 9.87 -4.33 -4.99
N VAL A 628 11.05 -4.72 -4.54
CA VAL A 628 11.75 -5.90 -5.08
C VAL A 628 10.87 -7.13 -4.89
N GLY A 629 10.77 -7.97 -5.92
CA GLY A 629 9.90 -9.14 -5.92
C GLY A 629 8.48 -8.91 -6.49
N ASP A 630 8.03 -7.66 -6.65
CA ASP A 630 6.74 -7.36 -7.27
C ASP A 630 6.67 -7.91 -8.71
N ILE A 631 5.51 -8.46 -9.09
CA ILE A 631 5.22 -8.92 -10.45
C ILE A 631 4.42 -7.85 -11.17
N VAL A 632 4.94 -7.38 -12.30
CA VAL A 632 4.40 -6.26 -13.07
C VAL A 632 4.20 -6.62 -14.54
N LEU A 633 3.26 -5.96 -15.20
CA LEU A 633 3.19 -5.91 -16.67
C LEU A 633 3.94 -4.69 -17.17
N VAL A 634 4.76 -4.88 -18.19
CA VAL A 634 5.50 -3.81 -18.86
C VAL A 634 4.63 -3.22 -19.96
N VAL A 635 4.23 -1.97 -19.79
CA VAL A 635 3.43 -1.22 -20.75
C VAL A 635 4.28 -0.89 -21.96
N ASP A 636 3.87 -1.37 -23.12
CA ASP A 636 4.51 -1.14 -24.41
C ASP A 636 3.50 -0.64 -25.47
N SER A 637 3.97 -0.30 -26.67
CA SER A 637 3.12 0.14 -27.79
C SER A 637 2.20 -0.96 -28.34
N SER A 638 2.49 -2.22 -28.05
CA SER A 638 1.70 -3.37 -28.50
C SER A 638 0.36 -3.48 -27.75
N PRO A 639 -0.64 -4.19 -28.31
CA PRO A 639 -1.93 -4.40 -27.65
C PRO A 639 -1.75 -4.98 -26.24
N ARG A 640 -2.58 -4.56 -25.30
CA ARG A 640 -2.43 -4.88 -23.87
C ARG A 640 -2.22 -6.35 -23.53
N ASN A 641 -2.85 -7.25 -24.29
CA ASN A 641 -2.75 -8.69 -24.06
C ASN A 641 -1.35 -9.27 -24.35
N SER A 642 -0.54 -8.53 -25.12
CA SER A 642 0.83 -8.89 -25.50
C SER A 642 1.90 -8.27 -24.59
N TRP A 643 1.51 -7.48 -23.59
CA TRP A 643 2.47 -6.87 -22.66
C TRP A 643 3.25 -7.93 -21.90
N ALA A 644 4.57 -7.74 -21.84
CA ALA A 644 5.48 -8.67 -21.19
C ALA A 644 5.29 -8.64 -19.67
N LEU A 645 5.30 -9.82 -19.06
CA LEU A 645 5.34 -9.97 -17.61
C LEU A 645 6.79 -9.86 -17.13
N GLY A 646 7.01 -9.12 -16.05
CA GLY A 646 8.32 -8.89 -15.47
C GLY A 646 8.30 -9.00 -13.94
N ARG A 647 9.43 -9.47 -13.37
CA ARG A 647 9.67 -9.45 -11.93
C ARG A 647 10.65 -8.32 -11.60
N VAL A 648 10.33 -7.52 -10.60
CA VAL A 648 11.19 -6.42 -10.14
C VAL A 648 12.40 -6.99 -9.39
N LEU A 649 13.60 -6.65 -9.85
CA LEU A 649 14.87 -7.04 -9.24
C LEU A 649 15.44 -5.94 -8.35
N GLU A 650 15.47 -4.71 -8.87
CA GLU A 650 16.06 -3.57 -8.18
C GLU A 650 15.16 -2.34 -8.36
N VAL A 651 15.13 -1.48 -7.36
CA VAL A 651 14.33 -0.25 -7.35
C VAL A 651 15.23 0.96 -7.20
N VAL A 652 15.07 1.95 -8.08
CA VAL A 652 15.83 3.20 -8.02
C VAL A 652 14.94 4.28 -7.39
N LYS A 653 15.37 4.73 -6.21
CA LYS A 653 14.66 5.74 -5.42
C LYS A 653 15.23 7.14 -5.69
N ASP A 654 14.35 8.13 -5.65
CA ASP A 654 14.67 9.55 -5.66
C ASP A 654 15.24 10.01 -4.30
N LYS A 655 15.75 11.24 -4.21
CA LYS A 655 16.25 11.86 -2.96
C LYS A 655 15.21 11.86 -1.84
N ASN A 656 13.92 11.90 -2.22
CA ASN A 656 12.78 11.88 -1.30
C ASN A 656 12.26 10.45 -1.01
N GLY A 657 12.99 9.39 -1.40
CA GLY A 657 12.61 7.99 -1.14
C GLY A 657 11.54 7.39 -2.07
N PHE A 658 11.08 8.14 -3.08
CA PHE A 658 10.08 7.68 -4.06
C PHE A 658 10.72 6.86 -5.18
N VAL A 659 10.16 5.69 -5.52
CA VAL A 659 10.67 4.86 -6.63
C VAL A 659 10.30 5.48 -7.98
N ARG A 660 11.29 5.69 -8.84
CA ARG A 660 11.14 6.35 -10.16
C ARG A 660 11.30 5.37 -11.31
N SER A 661 12.31 4.54 -11.23
CA SER A 661 12.60 3.48 -12.19
C SER A 661 12.90 2.18 -11.46
N VAL A 662 12.66 1.08 -12.14
CA VAL A 662 12.96 -0.25 -11.63
C VAL A 662 13.65 -1.05 -12.72
N LYS A 663 14.55 -1.92 -12.29
CA LYS A 663 15.18 -2.94 -13.13
C LYS A 663 14.36 -4.20 -12.97
N LEU A 664 13.86 -4.72 -14.09
CA LEU A 664 12.93 -5.84 -14.13
C LEU A 664 13.45 -6.94 -15.05
N LYS A 665 13.22 -8.19 -14.67
CA LYS A 665 13.54 -9.38 -15.47
C LYS A 665 12.29 -9.86 -16.18
N THR A 666 12.31 -9.82 -17.51
CA THR A 666 11.29 -10.46 -18.36
C THR A 666 11.72 -11.88 -18.71
N LYS A 667 10.90 -12.62 -19.48
CA LYS A 667 11.24 -13.96 -19.97
C LYS A 667 12.52 -13.97 -20.83
N THR A 668 12.79 -12.88 -21.56
CA THR A 668 13.86 -12.82 -22.57
C THR A 668 15.03 -11.92 -22.17
N SER A 669 14.77 -10.81 -21.47
CA SER A 669 15.82 -9.83 -21.14
C SER A 669 15.57 -9.09 -19.83
N THR A 670 16.63 -8.42 -19.34
CA THR A 670 16.54 -7.49 -18.21
C THR A 670 16.36 -6.07 -18.76
N LEU A 671 15.33 -5.36 -18.28
CA LEU A 671 14.97 -4.02 -18.74
C LEU A 671 14.97 -3.03 -17.58
N VAL A 672 15.30 -1.78 -17.85
CA VAL A 672 15.06 -0.66 -16.93
C VAL A 672 13.87 0.14 -17.45
N ARG A 673 12.86 0.34 -16.60
CA ARG A 673 11.63 1.05 -16.96
C ARG A 673 11.17 2.00 -15.85
N PRO A 674 10.58 3.15 -16.20
CA PRO A 674 9.95 4.03 -15.22
C PRO A 674 8.68 3.38 -14.66
N VAL A 675 8.31 3.72 -13.43
CA VAL A 675 7.09 3.19 -12.78
C VAL A 675 5.82 3.49 -13.57
N THR A 676 5.79 4.60 -14.31
CA THR A 676 4.68 5.01 -15.18
C THR A 676 4.44 4.09 -16.37
N LYS A 677 5.35 3.14 -16.63
CA LYS A 677 5.25 2.12 -17.68
C LYS A 677 5.03 0.72 -17.11
N LEU A 678 4.56 0.61 -15.87
CA LEU A 678 4.34 -0.66 -15.20
C LEU A 678 2.92 -0.75 -14.65
N CYS A 679 2.31 -1.92 -14.72
CA CYS A 679 1.08 -2.23 -14.00
C CYS A 679 1.37 -3.31 -12.95
N LEU A 680 1.10 -3.03 -11.68
CA LEU A 680 1.28 -4.02 -10.62
C LEU A 680 0.22 -5.13 -10.71
N LEU A 681 0.67 -6.38 -10.82
CA LEU A 681 -0.21 -7.55 -10.82
C LEU A 681 -0.26 -8.22 -9.46
N VAL A 682 0.90 -8.55 -8.91
CA VAL A 682 1.03 -9.28 -7.65
C VAL A 682 2.11 -8.60 -6.82
N GLU A 683 1.82 -8.40 -5.55
CA GLU A 683 2.78 -7.87 -4.58
C GLU A 683 3.76 -8.98 -4.23
N GLY A 684 5.05 -8.68 -4.25
CA GLY A 684 6.08 -9.63 -3.86
C GLY A 684 5.94 -9.99 -2.38
N SER A 685 5.92 -11.28 -2.06
CA SER A 685 6.13 -11.75 -0.70
C SER A 685 7.52 -11.28 -0.29
N VAL A 686 7.61 -10.44 0.73
CA VAL A 686 8.87 -10.24 1.45
C VAL A 686 9.07 -11.54 2.23
N GLU A 687 10.00 -12.38 1.77
CA GLU A 687 10.54 -13.46 2.60
C GLU A 687 11.30 -12.88 3.80
#